data_AF-A0A6L7G3G0-F1
#
_entry.id   AF-A0A6L7G3G0-F1
#
_cell.length_a   1.000
_cell.length_b   1.000
_cell.length_c   1.000
_cell.angle_alpha   90.00
_cell.angle_beta   90.00
_cell.angle_gamma   90.00
#
_symmetry.space_group_name_H-M   'P 1'
#
loop_
_entity.id
_entity.type
_entity.pdbx_description
1 polymer ?
#
loop_
_entity_poly.entity_id
_entity_poly.type
_entity_poly.pdbx_seq_one_letter_code
_entity_poly.pdbx_strand_id
1 'polypeptide(L)'
;MTEGGMISVYEDRPEGRMTHVQIDGRGQVTAFNGHVDLGTGIQTALAQIVAEELGCTLEAVTVVLGDTGRTPNQGPTIASETIQVAAVPLRKAAAQLGQFLAGEGARRLNAPLAEVETREGRALWQQTEVAFGDLVAGHNLAMRLDPDMPVKDPAGYRIVGRPVGRVDLPAKVTGQFDYIQDIRVPGMVHGHVIRPPYAGRDSGPFIGTSLLGWDEAAIATRPGFLAVVREGDFLAVVAETAHQARTLAEALPVHWRQPPPGPDLSDLRHALKAAPSMPRVLERSGDVEAALAGADHRAARSYVWPYHLHGSIGPSCAVADWNGGAPVVWSGTQNPHMLQGDLAQLVGLEPDRIEVRRHQAAGCYGRNCADDVAGDALLLARALGRPVRVQLTRAQEHLWEPRGAAQLMEVSGGLKAGHLHAYTLDTWYPSNRGPNLALLLTGRISPEPRSADMGDRTAIPPYRIAHKRITVHDMAPLVRAAWMRGVSALPNTFAHESFVDEMAAEAGEDPVAFRLKHLDDPRTRDLVIKTAEEAGWQARSGPRLRREGRMAYGQGFAFATYVHGTFPGTAAASSAWVCDVAVDTRTGEITLTRVFVGQDQGLVINPDGVRQQIHGNVIQTASRTLLEEVTVDAITPAPQSWGSYPIQSFDTLPEIRSMLIARPGDPALGVGESAAVPAAAAIANAIFDATGVRLREAPFTPERMRAGLAELGGAPPLPAPDAGQKPRRRRWAAWAGGIAGALTLGAVALPMARALPPQAAPSAASFAAPLLERGRQVFATGDCAVCHTAQDGSPNAGGRPMKTPFGTVFTTNLTPDPETGLGNWSFAAFDRAMRRGISRDGHNLYPAFPYTAFAKMDGEDMYALYAYLQTLAPVRAAVPRARMVAPLNLRPVNAAWNLLYLDRAPLVDDPARSQAWNRGRYLVEGAGHCSACHSPRSALGAEKGGAAALSGAEVDGWWAPALAGTAPALRGWDEDRLFAYLGTGHAPGLASAAGPMAPVVAGLATLPEADRRAMAVYLASLAAPDVAPAAVPTLAEVTPGPGARLFRGACASCHEPGLAGALTAAQVPLARSAAIRAPTRATLRSLLREGITAPLELPLRDMPAFGEELSDHQIDQIADFLRARYAPDLKPFPDS
;
A
#
# COMPACT_ATOMS: atom_id res chain seq x y z
N MET A 1 -52.28 -6.56 0.94
CA MET A 1 -53.18 -7.67 0.59
C MET A 1 -54.22 -7.10 -0.35
N THR A 2 -54.52 -7.56 -1.57
CA THR A 2 -54.01 -8.59 -2.50
C THR A 2 -54.95 -8.46 -3.71
N GLU A 3 -54.58 -7.71 -4.74
CA GLU A 3 -55.19 -7.81 -6.08
C GLU A 3 -54.13 -7.91 -7.19
N GLY A 4 -52.87 -8.17 -6.82
CA GLY A 4 -51.81 -8.48 -7.78
C GLY A 4 -51.57 -9.99 -7.81
N GLY A 5 -51.61 -10.60 -9.00
CA GLY A 5 -51.13 -11.96 -9.20
C GLY A 5 -49.60 -12.04 -9.11
N MET A 6 -49.08 -13.25 -8.93
CA MET A 6 -47.65 -13.58 -8.93
C MET A 6 -47.45 -14.96 -9.55
N ILE A 7 -46.50 -15.07 -10.46
CA ILE A 7 -46.07 -16.36 -11.03
C ILE A 7 -44.57 -16.50 -10.84
N SER A 8 -44.13 -17.62 -10.29
CA SER A 8 -42.71 -17.91 -10.08
C SER A 8 -42.32 -19.28 -10.63
N VAL A 9 -41.03 -19.41 -10.97
CA VAL A 9 -40.41 -20.68 -11.33
C VAL A 9 -39.34 -21.00 -10.29
N TYR A 10 -39.42 -22.20 -9.69
CA TYR A 10 -38.58 -22.60 -8.57
C TYR A 10 -37.98 -23.99 -8.75
N GLU A 11 -36.88 -24.27 -8.05
CA GLU A 11 -36.27 -25.59 -7.89
C GLU A 11 -36.32 -26.00 -6.42
N ASP A 12 -36.73 -27.24 -6.10
CA ASP A 12 -36.61 -27.78 -4.75
C ASP A 12 -35.21 -28.41 -4.60
N ARG A 13 -34.44 -27.91 -3.62
CA ARG A 13 -33.10 -28.44 -3.26
C ARG A 13 -33.09 -28.97 -1.83
N PRO A 14 -32.06 -29.73 -1.40
CA PRO A 14 -31.93 -30.17 -0.02
C PRO A 14 -31.97 -29.01 0.99
N GLU A 15 -31.51 -27.82 0.62
CA GLU A 15 -31.48 -26.63 1.46
C GLU A 15 -32.81 -25.85 1.47
N GLY A 16 -33.79 -26.26 0.64
CA GLY A 16 -35.10 -25.63 0.54
C GLY A 16 -35.49 -25.25 -0.89
N ARG A 17 -36.62 -24.56 -1.01
CA ARG A 17 -37.15 -24.07 -2.29
C ARG A 17 -36.40 -22.82 -2.76
N MET A 18 -35.93 -22.84 -4.00
CA MET A 18 -35.19 -21.75 -4.62
C MET A 18 -35.96 -21.17 -5.80
N THR A 19 -36.35 -19.90 -5.73
CA THR A 19 -36.96 -19.20 -6.86
C THR A 19 -35.87 -18.69 -7.80
N HIS A 20 -36.00 -18.92 -9.11
CA HIS A 20 -35.08 -18.38 -10.12
C HIS A 20 -35.62 -17.11 -10.78
N VAL A 21 -36.90 -17.10 -11.14
CA VAL A 21 -37.57 -15.95 -11.75
C VAL A 21 -39.00 -15.87 -11.25
N GLN A 22 -39.51 -14.65 -11.12
CA GLN A 22 -40.91 -14.37 -10.85
C GLN A 22 -41.38 -13.13 -11.62
N ILE A 23 -42.68 -13.06 -11.89
CA ILE A 23 -43.35 -11.90 -12.49
C ILE A 23 -44.59 -11.55 -11.67
N ASP A 24 -44.77 -10.25 -11.40
CA ASP A 24 -45.92 -9.75 -10.65
C ASP A 24 -47.05 -9.26 -11.57
N GLY A 25 -48.21 -8.94 -10.98
CA GLY A 25 -49.39 -8.41 -11.70
C GLY A 25 -49.19 -7.05 -12.36
N ARG A 26 -48.04 -6.39 -12.18
CA ARG A 26 -47.65 -5.18 -12.93
C ARG A 26 -46.78 -5.50 -14.15
N GLY A 27 -46.45 -6.78 -14.35
CA GLY A 27 -45.52 -7.23 -15.39
C GLY A 27 -44.06 -7.01 -15.02
N GLN A 28 -43.73 -6.71 -13.75
CA GLN A 28 -42.35 -6.54 -13.31
C GLN A 28 -41.72 -7.89 -13.00
N VAL A 29 -40.54 -8.14 -13.58
CA VAL A 29 -39.83 -9.41 -13.48
C VAL A 29 -38.71 -9.27 -12.45
N THR A 30 -38.64 -10.21 -11.52
CA THR A 30 -37.50 -10.35 -10.59
C THR A 30 -36.79 -11.68 -10.84
N ALA A 31 -35.49 -11.61 -11.10
CA ALA A 31 -34.60 -12.76 -11.25
C ALA A 31 -33.67 -12.87 -10.04
N PHE A 32 -33.35 -14.09 -9.62
CA PHE A 32 -32.52 -14.38 -8.46
C PHE A 32 -31.32 -15.24 -8.85
N ASN A 33 -30.13 -14.83 -8.42
CA ASN A 33 -28.90 -15.57 -8.67
C ASN A 33 -27.97 -15.48 -7.44
N GLY A 34 -27.36 -16.60 -7.06
CA GLY A 34 -26.48 -16.67 -5.88
C GLY A 34 -25.11 -16.02 -6.08
N HIS A 35 -24.69 -15.83 -7.34
CA HIS A 35 -23.46 -15.12 -7.66
C HIS A 35 -23.63 -13.61 -7.55
N VAL A 36 -22.52 -12.88 -7.47
CA VAL A 36 -22.49 -11.45 -7.17
C VAL A 36 -21.69 -10.65 -8.19
N ASP A 37 -22.06 -9.40 -8.41
CA ASP A 37 -21.38 -8.56 -9.41
C ASP A 37 -20.12 -7.92 -8.84
N LEU A 38 -18.94 -8.38 -9.27
CA LEU A 38 -17.63 -7.92 -8.80
C LEU A 38 -17.08 -6.76 -9.64
N GLY A 39 -17.97 -5.99 -10.27
CA GLY A 39 -17.61 -4.97 -11.25
C GLY A 39 -17.54 -5.51 -12.68
N THR A 40 -18.02 -6.74 -12.92
CA THR A 40 -17.95 -7.43 -14.21
C THR A 40 -19.19 -7.22 -15.09
N GLY A 41 -20.24 -6.59 -14.55
CA GLY A 41 -21.48 -6.31 -15.29
C GLY A 41 -22.38 -7.54 -15.46
N ILE A 42 -22.21 -8.57 -14.63
CA ILE A 42 -23.04 -9.78 -14.68
C ILE A 42 -24.52 -9.48 -14.39
N GLN A 43 -24.82 -8.46 -13.59
CA GLN A 43 -26.21 -8.08 -13.32
C GLN A 43 -26.93 -7.71 -14.63
N THR A 44 -26.23 -6.99 -15.51
CA THR A 44 -26.76 -6.59 -16.82
C THR A 44 -26.88 -7.81 -17.76
N ALA A 45 -25.87 -8.68 -17.78
CA ALA A 45 -25.90 -9.88 -18.61
C ALA A 45 -27.02 -10.86 -18.21
N LEU A 46 -27.22 -11.09 -16.90
CA LEU A 46 -28.31 -11.93 -16.39
C LEU A 46 -29.69 -11.32 -16.72
N ALA A 47 -29.82 -9.99 -16.62
CA ALA A 47 -31.04 -9.29 -17.01
C ALA A 47 -31.34 -9.43 -18.51
N GLN A 48 -30.33 -9.36 -19.38
CA GLN A 48 -30.48 -9.60 -20.82
C GLN A 48 -30.95 -11.03 -21.13
N ILE A 49 -30.39 -12.04 -20.46
CA ILE A 49 -30.80 -13.44 -20.61
C ILE A 49 -32.29 -13.59 -20.27
N VAL A 50 -32.71 -13.05 -19.13
CA VAL A 50 -34.10 -13.16 -18.66
C VAL A 50 -35.06 -12.39 -19.58
N ALA A 51 -34.69 -11.16 -19.96
CA ALA A 51 -35.50 -10.33 -20.85
C ALA A 51 -35.66 -10.95 -22.24
N GLU A 52 -34.60 -11.54 -22.79
CA GLU A 52 -34.62 -12.24 -24.07
C GLU A 52 -35.57 -13.43 -24.05
N GLU A 53 -35.43 -14.33 -23.08
CA GLU A 53 -36.28 -15.53 -22.99
C GLU A 53 -37.75 -15.18 -22.74
N LEU A 54 -38.04 -14.16 -21.93
CA LEU A 54 -39.41 -13.71 -21.67
C LEU A 54 -40.01 -12.87 -22.82
N GLY A 55 -39.18 -12.20 -23.62
CA GLY A 55 -39.67 -11.19 -24.56
C GLY A 55 -40.15 -9.91 -23.88
N CYS A 56 -39.55 -9.51 -22.76
CA CYS A 56 -39.80 -8.23 -22.09
C CYS A 56 -38.68 -7.22 -22.34
N THR A 57 -38.88 -5.96 -21.94
CA THR A 57 -37.80 -4.96 -21.99
C THR A 57 -36.78 -5.23 -20.88
N LEU A 58 -35.56 -4.70 -21.04
CA LEU A 58 -34.51 -4.87 -20.04
C LEU A 58 -34.87 -4.16 -18.71
N GLU A 59 -35.54 -3.02 -18.81
CA GLU A 59 -35.97 -2.18 -17.68
C GLU A 59 -37.03 -2.87 -16.81
N ALA A 60 -37.78 -3.82 -17.39
CA ALA A 60 -38.76 -4.61 -16.65
C ALA A 60 -38.12 -5.66 -15.74
N VAL A 61 -36.81 -5.95 -15.91
CA VAL A 61 -36.10 -7.00 -15.18
C VAL A 61 -35.25 -6.40 -14.06
N THR A 62 -35.53 -6.81 -12.82
CA THR A 62 -34.66 -6.58 -11.66
C THR A 62 -33.94 -7.88 -11.30
N VAL A 63 -32.62 -7.82 -11.08
CA VAL A 63 -31.83 -8.99 -10.69
C VAL A 63 -31.33 -8.82 -9.26
N VAL A 64 -31.62 -9.81 -8.42
CA VAL A 64 -31.17 -9.90 -7.01
C VAL A 64 -30.00 -10.87 -6.96
N LEU A 65 -28.89 -10.43 -6.36
CA LEU A 65 -27.60 -11.13 -6.39
C LEU A 65 -27.06 -11.43 -4.99
N GLY A 66 -26.79 -12.71 -4.71
CA GLY A 66 -26.03 -13.20 -3.56
C GLY A 66 -26.58 -12.86 -2.17
N ASP A 67 -27.85 -12.48 -2.07
CA ASP A 67 -28.53 -12.33 -0.77
C ASP A 67 -28.97 -13.71 -0.30
N THR A 68 -28.30 -14.25 0.71
CA THR A 68 -28.49 -15.64 1.15
C THR A 68 -29.92 -15.96 1.60
N GLY A 69 -30.72 -14.96 2.01
CA GLY A 69 -32.13 -15.15 2.37
C GLY A 69 -33.08 -15.16 1.18
N ARG A 70 -32.61 -14.79 -0.03
CA ARG A 70 -33.46 -14.58 -1.22
C ARG A 70 -32.97 -15.31 -2.46
N THR A 71 -31.69 -15.61 -2.55
CA THR A 71 -31.05 -16.18 -3.74
C THR A 71 -30.64 -17.63 -3.53
N PRO A 72 -30.61 -18.44 -4.61
CA PRO A 72 -30.17 -19.83 -4.52
C PRO A 72 -28.72 -19.95 -4.08
N ASN A 73 -28.40 -20.98 -3.30
CA ASN A 73 -27.00 -21.37 -3.07
C ASN A 73 -26.42 -22.00 -4.34
N GLN A 74 -25.68 -21.18 -5.09
CA GLN A 74 -25.00 -21.59 -6.33
C GLN A 74 -23.48 -21.66 -6.12
N GLY A 75 -23.00 -21.61 -4.88
CA GLY A 75 -21.58 -21.54 -4.55
C GLY A 75 -20.99 -20.14 -4.67
N PRO A 76 -19.65 -20.02 -4.57
CA PRO A 76 -18.94 -18.74 -4.63
C PRO A 76 -18.86 -18.19 -6.07
N THR A 77 -18.78 -16.85 -6.22
CA THR A 77 -18.55 -16.24 -7.54
C THR A 77 -17.08 -16.36 -7.93
N ILE A 78 -16.71 -17.46 -8.58
CA ILE A 78 -15.32 -17.76 -9.00
C ILE A 78 -15.29 -18.39 -10.39
N ALA A 79 -14.08 -18.68 -10.89
CA ALA A 79 -13.87 -19.62 -12.00
C ALA A 79 -14.55 -19.24 -13.33
N SER A 80 -15.01 -18.00 -13.47
CA SER A 80 -15.84 -17.56 -14.59
C SER A 80 -17.17 -18.33 -14.74
N GLU A 81 -17.70 -18.90 -13.65
CA GLU A 81 -18.86 -19.81 -13.69
C GLU A 81 -20.21 -19.12 -13.82
N THR A 82 -20.34 -17.82 -13.57
CA THR A 82 -21.66 -17.15 -13.51
C THR A 82 -22.50 -17.35 -14.78
N ILE A 83 -21.92 -17.05 -15.95
CA ILE A 83 -22.65 -17.18 -17.23
C ILE A 83 -22.65 -18.63 -17.73
N GLN A 84 -21.54 -19.34 -17.54
CA GLN A 84 -21.37 -20.71 -18.06
C GLN A 84 -22.18 -21.76 -17.29
N VAL A 85 -22.38 -21.55 -15.98
CA VAL A 85 -22.97 -22.53 -15.06
C VAL A 85 -24.21 -21.95 -14.38
N ALA A 86 -24.06 -20.88 -13.59
CA ALA A 86 -25.15 -20.38 -12.71
C ALA A 86 -26.33 -19.76 -13.48
N ALA A 87 -26.10 -19.24 -14.69
CA ALA A 87 -27.12 -18.65 -15.54
C ALA A 87 -27.97 -19.68 -16.31
N VAL A 88 -27.50 -20.93 -16.45
CA VAL A 88 -28.21 -21.98 -17.20
C VAL A 88 -29.61 -22.27 -16.61
N PRO A 89 -29.77 -22.60 -15.30
CA PRO A 89 -31.10 -22.82 -14.73
C PRO A 89 -31.96 -21.56 -14.74
N LEU A 90 -31.34 -20.37 -14.57
CA LEU A 90 -32.06 -19.10 -14.67
C LEU A 90 -32.66 -18.87 -16.05
N ARG A 91 -31.90 -19.15 -17.12
CA ARG A 91 -32.35 -19.06 -18.51
C ARG A 91 -33.52 -20.02 -18.78
N LYS A 92 -33.41 -21.26 -18.33
CA LYS A 92 -34.47 -22.28 -18.43
C LYS A 92 -35.75 -21.83 -17.71
N ALA A 93 -35.60 -21.29 -16.51
CA ALA A 93 -36.72 -20.77 -15.73
C ALA A 93 -37.43 -19.59 -16.43
N ALA A 94 -36.65 -18.67 -17.02
CA ALA A 94 -37.19 -17.57 -17.81
C ALA A 94 -37.92 -18.05 -19.08
N ALA A 95 -37.39 -19.05 -19.78
CA ALA A 95 -38.03 -19.65 -20.94
C ALA A 95 -39.35 -20.35 -20.56
N GLN A 96 -39.38 -21.10 -19.45
CA GLN A 96 -40.58 -21.76 -18.94
C GLN A 96 -41.68 -20.74 -18.58
N LEU A 97 -41.29 -19.65 -17.91
CA LEU A 97 -42.22 -18.57 -17.59
C LEU A 97 -42.73 -17.87 -18.87
N GLY A 98 -41.86 -17.66 -19.87
CA GLY A 98 -42.22 -17.10 -21.17
C GLY A 98 -43.22 -17.97 -21.92
N GLN A 99 -43.02 -19.30 -21.93
CA GLN A 99 -43.94 -20.25 -22.53
C GLN A 99 -45.30 -20.25 -21.85
N PHE A 100 -45.34 -20.16 -20.51
CA PHE A 100 -46.58 -20.02 -19.76
C PHE A 100 -47.33 -18.74 -20.17
N LEU A 101 -46.65 -17.60 -20.22
CA LEU A 101 -47.24 -16.31 -20.61
C LEU A 101 -47.74 -16.33 -22.06
N ALA A 102 -47.01 -16.96 -22.98
CA ALA A 102 -47.48 -17.16 -24.36
C ALA A 102 -48.76 -18.02 -24.40
N GLY A 103 -48.85 -19.05 -23.55
CA GLY A 103 -50.04 -19.89 -23.38
C GLY A 103 -51.26 -19.10 -22.89
N GLU A 104 -51.11 -18.30 -21.83
CA GLU A 104 -52.19 -17.43 -21.35
C GLU A 104 -52.54 -16.34 -22.37
N GLY A 105 -51.54 -15.81 -23.08
CA GLY A 105 -51.74 -14.89 -24.21
C GLY A 105 -52.60 -15.51 -25.31
N ALA A 106 -52.27 -16.74 -25.73
CA ALA A 106 -53.04 -17.50 -26.72
C ALA A 106 -54.50 -17.70 -26.26
N ARG A 107 -54.71 -18.05 -24.99
CA ARG A 107 -56.05 -18.20 -24.41
C ARG A 107 -56.81 -16.88 -24.38
N ARG A 108 -56.15 -15.77 -24.00
CA ARG A 108 -56.78 -14.45 -23.86
C ARG A 108 -57.10 -13.79 -25.19
N LEU A 109 -56.24 -13.99 -26.19
CA LEU A 109 -56.37 -13.47 -27.55
C LEU A 109 -57.19 -14.40 -28.47
N ASN A 110 -57.53 -15.60 -27.99
CA ASN A 110 -58.17 -16.66 -28.78
C ASN A 110 -57.37 -16.99 -30.07
N ALA A 111 -56.05 -17.16 -29.90
CA ALA A 111 -55.07 -17.34 -30.97
C ALA A 111 -54.44 -18.74 -30.92
N PRO A 112 -53.96 -19.30 -32.05
CA PRO A 112 -53.09 -20.47 -32.03
C PRO A 112 -51.77 -20.15 -31.32
N LEU A 113 -51.35 -20.97 -30.34
CA LEU A 113 -50.13 -20.74 -29.56
C LEU A 113 -48.88 -20.53 -30.43
N ALA A 114 -48.77 -21.28 -31.54
CA ALA A 114 -47.65 -21.18 -32.48
C ALA A 114 -47.56 -19.82 -33.20
N GLU A 115 -48.64 -19.02 -33.20
CA GLU A 115 -48.70 -17.69 -33.81
C GLU A 115 -48.59 -16.55 -32.80
N VAL A 116 -48.52 -16.85 -31.48
CA VAL A 116 -48.38 -15.84 -30.44
C VAL A 116 -46.91 -15.48 -30.25
N GLU A 117 -46.59 -14.21 -30.44
CA GLU A 117 -45.25 -13.67 -30.18
C GLU A 117 -45.22 -12.95 -28.83
N THR A 118 -44.18 -13.17 -28.03
CA THR A 118 -43.91 -12.34 -26.84
C THR A 118 -42.91 -11.23 -27.19
N ARG A 119 -43.31 -9.96 -27.03
CA ARG A 119 -42.45 -8.80 -27.30
C ARG A 119 -42.79 -7.63 -26.40
N GLU A 120 -41.77 -6.93 -25.91
CA GLU A 120 -41.90 -5.72 -25.07
C GLU A 120 -42.85 -5.90 -23.86
N GLY A 121 -42.86 -7.10 -23.28
CA GLY A 121 -43.67 -7.42 -22.09
C GLY A 121 -45.14 -7.65 -22.41
N ARG A 122 -45.43 -8.03 -23.66
CA ARG A 122 -46.78 -8.27 -24.18
C ARG A 122 -46.80 -9.59 -24.95
N ALA A 123 -47.94 -10.25 -24.96
CA ALA A 123 -48.25 -11.29 -25.92
C ALA A 123 -49.02 -10.66 -27.09
N LEU A 124 -48.57 -10.91 -28.32
CA LEU A 124 -49.10 -10.32 -29.54
C LEU A 124 -49.60 -11.40 -30.48
N TRP A 125 -50.73 -11.14 -31.12
CA TRP A 125 -51.22 -11.92 -32.25
C TRP A 125 -51.94 -10.97 -33.21
N GLN A 126 -51.50 -10.94 -34.47
CA GLN A 126 -51.96 -10.00 -35.49
C GLN A 126 -51.84 -8.52 -35.03
N GLN A 127 -52.96 -7.80 -34.92
CA GLN A 127 -53.01 -6.40 -34.47
C GLN A 127 -53.49 -6.27 -33.01
N THR A 128 -53.64 -7.41 -32.31
CA THR A 128 -54.09 -7.46 -30.91
C THR A 128 -52.94 -7.83 -29.99
N GLU A 129 -52.93 -7.21 -28.81
CA GLU A 129 -51.91 -7.44 -27.79
C GLU A 129 -52.53 -7.46 -26.39
N VAL A 130 -51.85 -8.12 -25.47
CA VAL A 130 -52.18 -8.13 -24.05
C VAL A 130 -50.90 -8.03 -23.23
N ALA A 131 -50.89 -7.17 -22.21
CA ALA A 131 -49.73 -6.98 -21.36
C ALA A 131 -49.52 -8.18 -20.43
N PHE A 132 -48.27 -8.50 -20.10
CA PHE A 132 -47.96 -9.58 -19.16
C PHE A 132 -48.62 -9.39 -17.80
N GLY A 133 -48.74 -8.15 -17.31
CA GLY A 133 -49.46 -7.87 -16.06
C GLY A 133 -50.92 -8.38 -16.07
N ASP A 134 -51.63 -8.21 -17.19
CA ASP A 134 -53.01 -8.68 -17.34
C ASP A 134 -53.11 -10.20 -17.47
N LEU A 135 -52.06 -10.86 -17.97
CA LEU A 135 -51.95 -12.32 -18.03
C LEU A 135 -51.60 -12.94 -16.68
N VAL A 136 -50.92 -12.17 -15.82
CA VAL A 136 -50.56 -12.58 -14.45
C VAL A 136 -51.70 -12.28 -13.47
N ALA A 137 -52.51 -11.27 -13.75
CA ALA A 137 -53.63 -10.87 -12.89
C ALA A 137 -54.55 -12.06 -12.57
N GLY A 138 -54.78 -12.31 -11.27
CA GLY A 138 -55.59 -13.43 -10.79
C GLY A 138 -54.86 -14.77 -10.65
N HIS A 139 -53.61 -14.88 -11.08
CA HIS A 139 -52.79 -16.07 -10.88
C HIS A 139 -51.87 -15.91 -9.66
N ASN A 140 -51.83 -16.93 -8.79
CA ASN A 140 -50.81 -17.08 -7.75
C ASN A 140 -50.21 -18.49 -7.89
N LEU A 141 -49.23 -18.61 -8.78
CA LEU A 141 -48.70 -19.90 -9.24
C LEU A 141 -47.20 -19.99 -8.96
N ALA A 142 -46.76 -21.16 -8.49
CA ALA A 142 -45.35 -21.51 -8.37
C ALA A 142 -45.12 -22.77 -9.20
N MET A 143 -44.33 -22.67 -10.25
CA MET A 143 -44.02 -23.77 -11.16
C MET A 143 -42.65 -24.37 -10.81
N ARG A 144 -42.57 -25.69 -10.72
CA ARG A 144 -41.27 -26.36 -10.59
C ARG A 144 -40.51 -26.23 -11.91
N LEU A 145 -39.21 -25.93 -11.83
CA LEU A 145 -38.31 -25.80 -12.96
C LEU A 145 -38.27 -27.10 -13.76
N ASP A 146 -38.55 -27.00 -15.05
CA ASP A 146 -38.27 -28.06 -16.02
C ASP A 146 -36.83 -27.90 -16.54
N PRO A 147 -35.90 -28.81 -16.18
CA PRO A 147 -34.51 -28.71 -16.64
C PRO A 147 -34.37 -28.87 -18.16
N ASP A 148 -35.33 -29.54 -18.81
CA ASP A 148 -35.32 -29.83 -20.24
C ASP A 148 -36.03 -28.74 -21.07
N MET A 149 -36.54 -27.69 -20.42
CA MET A 149 -37.27 -26.58 -21.04
C MET A 149 -36.55 -26.02 -22.27
N PRO A 150 -37.14 -26.03 -23.48
CA PRO A 150 -36.52 -25.42 -24.66
C PRO A 150 -36.32 -23.92 -24.45
N VAL A 151 -35.21 -23.42 -24.99
CA VAL A 151 -34.83 -22.00 -24.94
C VAL A 151 -34.89 -21.41 -26.35
N LYS A 152 -35.01 -20.09 -26.47
CA LYS A 152 -35.04 -19.42 -27.77
C LYS A 152 -33.77 -19.70 -28.59
N ASP A 153 -33.94 -19.81 -29.90
CA ASP A 153 -32.84 -19.93 -30.85
C ASP A 153 -32.03 -18.61 -30.87
N PRO A 154 -30.70 -18.66 -30.64
CA PRO A 154 -29.85 -17.48 -30.73
C PRO A 154 -29.94 -16.68 -32.02
N ALA A 155 -30.34 -17.30 -33.14
CA ALA A 155 -30.57 -16.61 -34.42
C ALA A 155 -31.73 -15.60 -34.34
N GLY A 156 -32.67 -15.80 -33.42
CA GLY A 156 -33.82 -14.92 -33.19
C GLY A 156 -33.60 -13.82 -32.15
N TYR A 157 -32.42 -13.76 -31.52
CA TYR A 157 -32.18 -12.85 -30.41
C TYR A 157 -32.22 -11.37 -30.78
N ARG A 158 -32.81 -10.58 -29.89
CA ARG A 158 -32.99 -9.14 -30.06
C ARG A 158 -32.23 -8.31 -29.01
N ILE A 159 -32.08 -8.86 -27.80
CA ILE A 159 -31.47 -8.24 -26.62
C ILE A 159 -30.10 -8.87 -26.34
N VAL A 160 -30.01 -10.20 -26.30
CA VAL A 160 -28.75 -10.94 -26.12
C VAL A 160 -27.85 -10.73 -27.35
N GLY A 161 -26.56 -10.48 -27.12
CA GLY A 161 -25.58 -10.16 -28.16
C GLY A 161 -25.54 -8.68 -28.56
N ARG A 162 -26.42 -7.83 -28.01
CA ARG A 162 -26.40 -6.38 -28.23
C ARG A 162 -25.60 -5.65 -27.14
N PRO A 163 -24.83 -4.60 -27.51
CA PRO A 163 -24.18 -3.73 -26.54
C PRO A 163 -25.25 -2.93 -25.78
N VAL A 164 -25.32 -3.13 -24.47
CA VAL A 164 -26.18 -2.33 -23.58
C VAL A 164 -25.35 -1.81 -22.41
N GLY A 165 -25.63 -0.57 -22.00
CA GLY A 165 -24.99 0.06 -20.85
C GLY A 165 -25.30 -0.70 -19.57
N ARG A 166 -24.34 -0.74 -18.65
CA ARG A 166 -24.54 -1.40 -17.37
C ARG A 166 -25.57 -0.66 -16.52
N VAL A 167 -26.48 -1.42 -15.93
CA VAL A 167 -27.57 -0.89 -15.10
C VAL A 167 -27.08 -0.15 -13.84
N ASP A 168 -25.88 -0.45 -13.35
CA ASP A 168 -25.31 0.13 -12.12
C ASP A 168 -24.42 1.35 -12.36
N LEU A 169 -23.98 1.60 -13.61
CA LEU A 169 -23.04 2.68 -13.91
C LEU A 169 -23.60 4.09 -13.67
N PRO A 170 -24.85 4.45 -14.07
CA PRO A 170 -25.36 5.80 -13.86
C PRO A 170 -25.31 6.26 -12.41
N ALA A 171 -25.68 5.39 -11.46
CA ALA A 171 -25.59 5.69 -10.03
C ALA A 171 -24.14 5.81 -9.56
N LYS A 172 -23.23 4.99 -10.08
CA LYS A 172 -21.80 5.04 -9.71
C LYS A 172 -21.12 6.33 -10.15
N VAL A 173 -21.34 6.75 -11.40
CA VAL A 173 -20.70 7.97 -11.94
C VAL A 173 -21.27 9.26 -11.35
N THR A 174 -22.48 9.21 -10.78
CA THR A 174 -23.12 10.35 -10.10
C THR A 174 -22.90 10.34 -8.58
N GLY A 175 -22.23 9.33 -8.02
CA GLY A 175 -22.01 9.19 -6.58
C GLY A 175 -23.27 8.83 -5.78
N GLN A 176 -24.28 8.27 -6.44
CA GLN A 176 -25.56 7.84 -5.83
C GLN A 176 -25.60 6.33 -5.53
N PHE A 177 -24.57 5.57 -5.94
CA PHE A 177 -24.50 4.13 -5.71
C PHE A 177 -23.94 3.82 -4.33
N ASP A 178 -24.70 3.06 -3.53
CA ASP A 178 -24.27 2.65 -2.20
C ASP A 178 -23.31 1.44 -2.25
N TYR A 179 -22.07 1.65 -1.80
CA TYR A 179 -21.14 0.57 -1.49
C TYR A 179 -21.33 0.08 -0.06
N ILE A 180 -20.70 -1.05 0.30
CA ILE A 180 -20.74 -1.56 1.68
C ILE A 180 -20.27 -0.53 2.73
N GLN A 181 -19.38 0.39 2.35
CA GLN A 181 -18.89 1.46 3.22
C GLN A 181 -19.97 2.50 3.58
N ASP A 182 -21.00 2.64 2.74
CA ASP A 182 -22.06 3.65 2.84
C ASP A 182 -23.24 3.17 3.69
N ILE A 183 -23.33 1.87 3.96
CA ILE A 183 -24.42 1.29 4.75
C ILE A 183 -24.48 1.89 6.16
N ARG A 184 -25.68 2.32 6.53
CA ARG A 184 -26.04 2.83 7.85
C ARG A 184 -27.27 2.09 8.34
N VAL A 185 -27.25 1.61 9.57
CA VAL A 185 -28.39 0.98 10.23
C VAL A 185 -28.70 1.68 11.56
N PRO A 186 -29.97 1.69 12.03
CA PRO A 186 -30.32 2.35 13.28
C PRO A 186 -29.53 1.80 14.48
N GLY A 187 -29.04 2.69 15.34
CA GLY A 187 -28.31 2.31 16.56
C GLY A 187 -26.87 1.78 16.35
N MET A 188 -26.38 1.83 15.11
CA MET A 188 -25.05 1.35 14.71
C MET A 188 -23.92 2.02 15.49
N VAL A 189 -22.97 1.19 15.95
CA VAL A 189 -21.69 1.63 16.55
C VAL A 189 -20.52 1.10 15.72
N HIS A 190 -19.30 1.48 16.08
CA HIS A 190 -18.13 1.20 15.27
C HIS A 190 -17.08 0.40 16.05
N GLY A 191 -16.59 -0.66 15.44
CA GLY A 191 -15.49 -1.48 15.95
C GLY A 191 -14.18 -1.23 15.22
N HIS A 192 -13.07 -1.29 15.93
CA HIS A 192 -11.73 -1.34 15.38
C HIS A 192 -10.97 -2.53 15.97
N VAL A 193 -10.58 -3.46 15.10
CA VAL A 193 -9.88 -4.69 15.52
C VAL A 193 -8.39 -4.41 15.65
N ILE A 194 -7.80 -4.79 16.78
CA ILE A 194 -6.36 -4.78 17.00
C ILE A 194 -5.83 -6.13 16.52
N ARG A 195 -5.06 -6.10 15.43
CA ARG A 195 -4.54 -7.32 14.81
C ARG A 195 -3.30 -7.83 15.56
N PRO A 196 -3.10 -9.16 15.66
CA PRO A 196 -1.93 -9.75 16.32
C PRO A 196 -0.63 -9.54 15.51
N PRO A 197 0.57 -9.76 16.08
CA PRO A 197 1.85 -9.46 15.43
C PRO A 197 2.34 -10.55 14.45
N TYR A 198 1.43 -11.27 13.78
CA TYR A 198 1.77 -12.36 12.84
C TYR A 198 1.02 -12.24 11.51
N ALA A 199 0.91 -11.01 10.98
CA ALA A 199 0.25 -10.76 9.71
C ALA A 199 0.84 -11.63 8.58
N GLY A 200 -0.02 -12.04 7.65
CA GLY A 200 0.35 -12.96 6.56
C GLY A 200 0.54 -14.42 6.98
N ARG A 201 0.28 -14.81 8.24
CA ARG A 201 0.34 -16.20 8.70
C ARG A 201 -1.04 -16.73 9.09
N ASP A 202 -1.37 -17.91 8.60
CA ASP A 202 -2.62 -18.62 8.88
C ASP A 202 -2.39 -20.04 9.46
N SER A 203 -1.14 -20.41 9.70
CA SER A 203 -0.77 -21.66 10.35
C SER A 203 0.33 -21.51 11.40
N GLY A 204 0.26 -22.34 12.44
CA GLY A 204 1.24 -22.44 13.51
C GLY A 204 0.62 -22.43 14.92
N PRO A 205 1.33 -23.00 15.92
CA PRO A 205 0.79 -23.20 17.28
C PRO A 205 0.58 -21.90 18.07
N PHE A 206 1.09 -20.77 17.58
CA PHE A 206 0.95 -19.45 18.23
C PHE A 206 -0.36 -18.74 17.85
N ILE A 207 -1.05 -19.17 16.78
CA ILE A 207 -2.30 -18.56 16.32
C ILE A 207 -3.44 -18.89 17.28
N GLY A 208 -4.21 -17.87 17.64
CA GLY A 208 -5.33 -17.98 18.61
C GLY A 208 -4.90 -18.01 20.08
N THR A 209 -3.60 -17.89 20.38
CA THR A 209 -3.06 -18.01 21.75
C THR A 209 -1.94 -17.02 22.09
N SER A 210 -1.66 -16.04 21.21
CA SER A 210 -0.56 -15.09 21.37
C SER A 210 -0.88 -13.88 22.24
N LEU A 211 -2.15 -13.49 22.44
CA LEU A 211 -2.48 -12.36 23.30
C LEU A 211 -2.22 -12.71 24.77
N LEU A 212 -1.34 -11.95 25.42
CA LEU A 212 -0.96 -12.13 26.82
C LEU A 212 -1.76 -11.24 27.78
N GLY A 213 -2.16 -10.04 27.33
CA GLY A 213 -2.95 -9.11 28.13
C GLY A 213 -3.16 -7.75 27.46
N TRP A 214 -4.03 -6.92 28.03
CA TRP A 214 -4.29 -5.52 27.63
C TRP A 214 -4.69 -4.69 28.85
N ASP A 215 -4.57 -3.36 28.77
CA ASP A 215 -4.98 -2.43 29.82
C ASP A 215 -6.16 -1.54 29.38
N GLU A 216 -7.38 -2.01 29.61
CA GLU A 216 -8.61 -1.27 29.27
C GLU A 216 -8.78 0.02 30.08
N ALA A 217 -8.24 0.09 31.31
CA ALA A 217 -8.37 1.27 32.16
C ALA A 217 -7.71 2.50 31.54
N ALA A 218 -6.70 2.31 30.68
CA ALA A 218 -6.03 3.37 29.93
C ALA A 218 -6.94 4.13 28.94
N ILE A 219 -8.06 3.52 28.53
CA ILE A 219 -9.00 4.09 27.54
C ILE A 219 -10.43 4.23 28.05
N ALA A 220 -10.80 3.58 29.15
CA ALA A 220 -12.19 3.49 29.62
C ALA A 220 -12.86 4.84 29.90
N THR A 221 -12.10 5.87 30.28
CA THR A 221 -12.62 7.22 30.58
C THR A 221 -12.62 8.16 29.37
N ARG A 222 -12.17 7.70 28.19
CA ARG A 222 -12.07 8.54 27.00
C ARG A 222 -13.43 8.65 26.29
N PRO A 223 -13.77 9.81 25.70
CA PRO A 223 -15.08 10.02 25.08
C PRO A 223 -15.40 9.00 23.98
N GLY A 224 -16.64 8.50 23.97
CA GLY A 224 -17.17 7.59 22.96
C GLY A 224 -16.77 6.12 23.13
N PHE A 225 -15.95 5.76 24.13
CA PHE A 225 -15.63 4.37 24.45
C PHE A 225 -16.90 3.58 24.87
N LEU A 226 -17.08 2.38 24.32
CA LEU A 226 -18.21 1.51 24.66
C LEU A 226 -17.78 0.16 25.24
N ALA A 227 -16.78 -0.50 24.65
CA ALA A 227 -16.31 -1.81 25.12
C ALA A 227 -14.95 -2.18 24.51
N VAL A 228 -14.22 -3.06 25.21
CA VAL A 228 -13.20 -3.94 24.60
C VAL A 228 -13.78 -5.34 24.49
N VAL A 229 -13.70 -5.95 23.30
CA VAL A 229 -14.19 -7.32 23.05
C VAL A 229 -13.02 -8.23 22.72
N ARG A 230 -13.05 -9.44 23.29
CA ARG A 230 -11.92 -10.35 23.32
C ARG A 230 -12.34 -11.83 23.22
N GLU A 231 -11.76 -12.59 22.29
CA GLU A 231 -11.85 -14.06 22.19
C GLU A 231 -10.60 -14.64 21.48
N GLY A 232 -9.80 -15.50 22.14
CA GLY A 232 -8.66 -16.22 21.49
C GLY A 232 -7.41 -15.38 21.13
N ASP A 233 -7.33 -14.76 19.96
CA ASP A 233 -6.39 -13.71 19.54
C ASP A 233 -7.15 -12.55 18.89
N PHE A 234 -8.49 -12.63 18.85
CA PHE A 234 -9.34 -11.52 18.46
C PHE A 234 -9.41 -10.52 19.62
N LEU A 235 -9.07 -9.26 19.34
CA LEU A 235 -9.17 -8.14 20.26
C LEU A 235 -9.66 -6.92 19.48
N ALA A 236 -10.66 -6.22 20.00
CA ALA A 236 -11.17 -5.02 19.34
C ALA A 236 -11.71 -4.00 20.35
N VAL A 237 -11.69 -2.74 19.96
CA VAL A 237 -12.33 -1.64 20.69
C VAL A 237 -13.58 -1.19 19.94
N VAL A 238 -14.65 -0.95 20.68
CA VAL A 238 -15.93 -0.46 20.15
C VAL A 238 -16.21 0.94 20.68
N ALA A 239 -16.66 1.83 19.79
CA ALA A 239 -16.96 3.22 20.10
C ALA A 239 -18.16 3.75 19.30
N GLU A 240 -18.64 4.94 19.64
CA GLU A 240 -19.77 5.60 18.97
C GLU A 240 -19.47 5.97 17.51
N THR A 241 -18.21 6.28 17.17
CA THR A 241 -17.78 6.63 15.81
C THR A 241 -16.55 5.84 15.37
N ALA A 242 -16.36 5.70 14.05
CA ALA A 242 -15.21 4.99 13.49
C ALA A 242 -13.86 5.62 13.89
N HIS A 243 -13.80 6.96 13.96
CA HIS A 243 -12.60 7.67 14.37
C HIS A 243 -12.24 7.40 15.83
N GLN A 244 -13.23 7.46 16.73
CA GLN A 244 -13.03 7.12 18.15
C GLN A 244 -12.60 5.66 18.32
N ALA A 245 -13.24 4.71 17.63
CA ALA A 245 -12.88 3.30 17.76
C ALA A 245 -11.41 3.07 17.40
N ARG A 246 -10.94 3.72 16.32
CA ARG A 246 -9.54 3.67 15.89
C ARG A 246 -8.59 4.31 16.90
N THR A 247 -8.83 5.55 17.32
CA THR A 247 -7.93 6.27 18.23
C THR A 247 -7.85 5.63 19.61
N LEU A 248 -8.95 5.02 20.07
CA LEU A 248 -8.97 4.24 21.30
C LEU A 248 -8.21 2.91 21.14
N ALA A 249 -8.37 2.21 20.02
CA ALA A 249 -7.63 0.99 19.73
C ALA A 249 -6.12 1.23 19.62
N GLU A 250 -5.69 2.31 18.96
CA GLU A 250 -4.28 2.71 18.85
C GLU A 250 -3.67 3.11 20.21
N ALA A 251 -4.51 3.59 21.14
CA ALA A 251 -4.07 3.98 22.48
C ALA A 251 -4.14 2.86 23.52
N LEU A 252 -4.74 1.71 23.21
CA LEU A 252 -4.86 0.59 24.13
C LEU A 252 -3.50 -0.10 24.29
N PRO A 253 -2.91 -0.18 25.49
CA PRO A 253 -1.71 -0.97 25.70
C PRO A 253 -2.04 -2.46 25.57
N VAL A 254 -1.34 -3.15 24.66
CA VAL A 254 -1.56 -4.58 24.39
C VAL A 254 -0.23 -5.33 24.42
N HIS A 255 -0.22 -6.49 25.08
CA HIS A 255 0.93 -7.37 25.19
C HIS A 255 0.71 -8.65 24.40
N TRP A 256 1.56 -8.88 23.41
CA TRP A 256 1.53 -10.07 22.57
C TRP A 256 2.80 -10.91 22.75
N ARG A 257 2.64 -12.23 22.63
CA ARG A 257 3.74 -13.13 22.33
C ARG A 257 4.17 -12.91 20.87
N GLN A 258 5.46 -12.70 20.66
CA GLN A 258 6.00 -12.59 19.30
C GLN A 258 5.98 -13.96 18.61
N PRO A 259 5.58 -14.04 17.33
CA PRO A 259 5.62 -15.28 16.60
C PRO A 259 7.08 -15.73 16.35
N PRO A 260 7.32 -17.02 16.11
CA PRO A 260 8.61 -17.47 15.62
C PRO A 260 8.89 -16.88 14.22
N PRO A 261 10.15 -16.75 13.80
CA PRO A 261 10.48 -16.33 12.43
C PRO A 261 9.78 -17.20 11.37
N GLY A 262 9.39 -16.58 10.26
CA GLY A 262 8.85 -17.24 9.08
C GLY A 262 9.94 -17.85 8.19
N PRO A 263 9.56 -18.52 7.09
CA PRO A 263 10.52 -18.97 6.08
C PRO A 263 11.23 -17.76 5.43
N ASP A 264 12.51 -17.92 5.10
CA ASP A 264 13.23 -16.92 4.30
C ASP A 264 12.74 -16.97 2.85
N LEU A 265 12.10 -15.88 2.40
CA LEU A 265 11.54 -15.75 1.05
C LEU A 265 12.41 -14.86 0.14
N SER A 266 13.63 -14.51 0.55
CA SER A 266 14.56 -13.74 -0.29
C SER A 266 14.99 -14.49 -1.55
N ASP A 267 15.07 -15.83 -1.48
CA ASP A 267 15.15 -16.74 -2.62
C ASP A 267 13.86 -17.57 -2.69
N LEU A 268 12.85 -17.00 -3.33
CA LEU A 268 11.53 -17.60 -3.46
C LEU A 268 11.56 -18.98 -4.14
N ARG A 269 12.45 -19.15 -5.12
CA ARG A 269 12.64 -20.43 -5.83
C ARG A 269 13.10 -21.51 -4.87
N HIS A 270 14.13 -21.22 -4.09
CA HIS A 270 14.64 -22.16 -3.09
C HIS A 270 13.58 -22.45 -2.02
N ALA A 271 12.92 -21.41 -1.50
CA ALA A 271 11.91 -21.54 -0.45
C ALA A 271 10.74 -22.44 -0.87
N LEU A 272 10.20 -22.25 -2.08
CA LEU A 272 9.10 -23.07 -2.61
C LEU A 272 9.52 -24.52 -2.81
N LYS A 273 10.73 -24.76 -3.32
CA LYS A 273 11.22 -26.11 -3.61
C LYS A 273 11.59 -26.90 -2.36
N ALA A 274 12.13 -26.23 -1.34
CA ALA A 274 12.57 -26.86 -0.10
C ALA A 274 11.42 -27.13 0.89
N ALA A 275 10.28 -26.44 0.73
CA ALA A 275 9.14 -26.61 1.59
C ALA A 275 8.50 -28.01 1.44
N PRO A 276 7.93 -28.58 2.52
CA PRO A 276 7.23 -29.87 2.45
C PRO A 276 6.08 -29.84 1.45
N SER A 277 6.08 -30.80 0.52
CA SER A 277 5.04 -30.95 -0.50
C SER A 277 4.69 -32.42 -0.72
N MET A 278 3.51 -32.65 -1.33
CA MET A 278 3.04 -33.97 -1.75
C MET A 278 2.91 -33.99 -3.28
N PRO A 279 3.69 -34.82 -3.99
CA PRO A 279 3.61 -34.91 -5.44
C PRO A 279 2.34 -35.66 -5.88
N ARG A 280 1.59 -35.05 -6.80
CA ARG A 280 0.39 -35.58 -7.44
C ARG A 280 0.58 -35.53 -8.96
N VAL A 281 0.65 -36.70 -9.59
CA VAL A 281 0.80 -36.82 -11.05
C VAL A 281 -0.57 -36.65 -11.70
N LEU A 282 -0.73 -35.60 -12.50
CA LEU A 282 -1.97 -35.29 -13.22
C LEU A 282 -2.08 -36.03 -14.54
N GLU A 283 -0.95 -36.14 -15.25
CA GLU A 283 -0.88 -36.82 -16.54
C GLU A 283 0.46 -37.53 -16.70
N ARG A 284 0.40 -38.73 -17.30
CA ARG A 284 1.56 -39.49 -17.75
C ARG A 284 1.22 -40.18 -19.06
N SER A 285 1.99 -39.90 -20.09
CA SER A 285 1.83 -40.51 -21.42
C SER A 285 3.21 -40.82 -22.01
N GLY A 286 3.36 -42.00 -22.61
CA GLY A 286 4.61 -42.46 -23.22
C GLY A 286 5.77 -42.66 -22.22
N ASP A 287 6.96 -42.94 -22.75
CA ASP A 287 8.22 -42.97 -21.99
C ASP A 287 8.95 -41.62 -22.13
N VAL A 288 8.81 -40.77 -21.12
CA VAL A 288 9.37 -39.41 -21.11
C VAL A 288 10.88 -39.40 -20.98
N GLU A 289 11.45 -40.30 -20.17
CA GLU A 289 12.88 -40.33 -19.92
C GLU A 289 13.62 -40.79 -21.18
N ALA A 290 13.12 -41.83 -21.86
CA ALA A 290 13.67 -42.27 -23.14
C ALA A 290 13.45 -41.25 -24.26
N ALA A 291 12.31 -40.56 -24.29
CA ALA A 291 12.02 -39.56 -25.31
C ALA A 291 12.86 -38.30 -25.15
N LEU A 292 13.07 -37.84 -23.91
CA LEU A 292 14.10 -36.85 -23.63
C LEU A 292 15.44 -37.42 -24.09
N ALA A 293 15.82 -38.64 -23.65
CA ALA A 293 17.08 -39.31 -23.99
C ALA A 293 17.45 -39.25 -25.50
N GLY A 294 16.44 -39.42 -26.36
CA GLY A 294 16.57 -39.43 -27.82
C GLY A 294 16.14 -38.15 -28.55
N ALA A 295 16.00 -37.01 -27.86
CA ALA A 295 15.67 -35.72 -28.47
C ALA A 295 16.91 -35.05 -29.11
N ASP A 296 16.69 -34.40 -30.26
CA ASP A 296 17.72 -33.67 -31.02
C ASP A 296 18.17 -32.40 -30.26
N HIS A 297 17.23 -31.75 -29.58
CA HIS A 297 17.48 -30.63 -28.69
C HIS A 297 16.75 -30.85 -27.36
N ARG A 298 17.38 -30.46 -26.26
CA ARG A 298 16.77 -30.50 -24.92
C ARG A 298 16.96 -29.20 -24.17
N ALA A 299 15.93 -28.83 -23.44
CA ALA A 299 15.95 -27.68 -22.55
C ALA A 299 15.33 -28.06 -21.20
N ALA A 300 16.02 -27.69 -20.13
CA ALA A 300 15.46 -27.58 -18.79
C ALA A 300 15.37 -26.10 -18.44
N ARG A 301 14.19 -25.65 -17.99
CA ARG A 301 13.88 -24.26 -17.65
C ARG A 301 13.13 -24.22 -16.34
N SER A 302 13.26 -23.11 -15.64
CA SER A 302 12.52 -22.91 -14.40
C SER A 302 12.01 -21.48 -14.32
N TYR A 303 10.72 -21.38 -14.07
CA TYR A 303 9.93 -20.17 -14.06
C TYR A 303 9.42 -19.90 -12.65
N VAL A 304 9.38 -18.63 -12.25
CA VAL A 304 8.98 -18.20 -10.90
C VAL A 304 7.91 -17.12 -10.99
N TRP A 305 6.86 -17.29 -10.20
CA TRP A 305 5.75 -16.36 -10.05
C TRP A 305 5.67 -15.87 -8.60
N PRO A 306 5.62 -14.55 -8.34
CA PRO A 306 5.68 -14.01 -6.99
C PRO A 306 4.31 -13.94 -6.31
N TYR A 307 4.32 -13.63 -5.02
CA TYR A 307 3.11 -13.28 -4.27
C TYR A 307 2.59 -11.90 -4.70
N HIS A 308 1.27 -11.75 -4.74
CA HIS A 308 0.60 -10.51 -5.12
C HIS A 308 -0.50 -10.14 -4.11
N LEU A 309 -0.81 -8.85 -3.96
CA LEU A 309 -2.01 -8.38 -3.28
C LEU A 309 -3.20 -8.42 -4.24
N HIS A 310 -4.41 -8.63 -3.73
CA HIS A 310 -5.60 -8.30 -4.51
C HIS A 310 -5.69 -6.79 -4.69
N GLY A 311 -5.32 -6.01 -3.66
CA GLY A 311 -5.17 -4.57 -3.78
C GLY A 311 -6.51 -3.89 -4.07
N SER A 312 -7.53 -4.16 -3.26
CA SER A 312 -8.83 -3.52 -3.44
C SER A 312 -8.74 -2.02 -3.17
N ILE A 313 -9.35 -1.17 -3.99
CA ILE A 313 -9.22 0.30 -3.88
C ILE A 313 -9.87 0.83 -2.59
N GLY A 314 -11.03 0.29 -2.22
CA GLY A 314 -11.61 0.52 -0.90
C GLY A 314 -11.22 -0.60 0.07
N PRO A 315 -10.75 -0.30 1.29
CA PRO A 315 -10.56 -1.32 2.32
C PRO A 315 -11.85 -2.07 2.65
N SER A 316 -11.71 -3.32 3.08
CA SER A 316 -12.81 -4.19 3.44
C SER A 316 -13.63 -3.60 4.59
N CYS A 317 -14.96 -3.72 4.48
CA CYS A 317 -15.92 -3.22 5.44
C CYS A 317 -17.09 -4.20 5.56
N ALA A 318 -17.66 -4.32 6.76
CA ALA A 318 -18.90 -5.05 7.02
C ALA A 318 -19.70 -4.39 8.14
N VAL A 319 -21.00 -4.65 8.13
CA VAL A 319 -21.92 -4.33 9.23
C VAL A 319 -22.58 -5.62 9.67
N ALA A 320 -22.69 -5.87 10.97
CA ALA A 320 -23.44 -7.00 11.49
C ALA A 320 -24.42 -6.53 12.55
N ASP A 321 -25.60 -7.11 12.57
CA ASP A 321 -26.59 -7.01 13.65
C ASP A 321 -26.83 -8.42 14.21
N TRP A 322 -26.71 -8.59 15.53
CA TRP A 322 -26.97 -9.86 16.18
C TRP A 322 -28.45 -10.26 16.13
N ASN A 323 -29.35 -9.27 16.07
CA ASN A 323 -30.79 -9.44 15.85
C ASN A 323 -31.40 -10.60 16.67
N GLY A 324 -31.15 -10.61 17.99
CA GLY A 324 -31.71 -11.60 18.91
C GLY A 324 -31.30 -13.06 18.64
N GLY A 325 -30.15 -13.31 18.01
CA GLY A 325 -29.72 -14.67 17.63
C GLY A 325 -30.25 -15.13 16.27
N ALA A 326 -30.63 -14.19 15.41
CA ALA A 326 -30.89 -14.39 13.98
C ALA A 326 -30.11 -13.33 13.18
N PRO A 327 -28.77 -13.42 13.15
CA PRO A 327 -27.92 -12.31 12.72
C PRO A 327 -28.15 -11.90 11.26
N VAL A 328 -28.07 -10.60 11.00
CA VAL A 328 -28.04 -10.02 9.65
C VAL A 328 -26.68 -9.38 9.43
N VAL A 329 -25.99 -9.77 8.36
CA VAL A 329 -24.62 -9.32 8.06
C VAL A 329 -24.59 -8.70 6.67
N TRP A 330 -24.36 -7.39 6.60
CA TRP A 330 -24.09 -6.69 5.35
C TRP A 330 -22.61 -6.83 5.02
N SER A 331 -22.30 -7.38 3.85
CA SER A 331 -20.92 -7.69 3.46
C SER A 331 -20.64 -7.38 1.99
N GLY A 332 -19.38 -6.99 1.73
CA GLY A 332 -18.79 -6.86 0.40
C GLY A 332 -18.28 -8.18 -0.21
N THR A 333 -18.54 -9.31 0.45
CA THR A 333 -18.05 -10.65 0.07
C THR A 333 -18.39 -11.03 -1.38
N GLN A 334 -17.49 -11.79 -2.00
CA GLN A 334 -17.72 -12.42 -3.31
C GLN A 334 -18.38 -13.82 -3.20
N ASN A 335 -18.49 -14.37 -1.99
CA ASN A 335 -18.92 -15.74 -1.72
C ASN A 335 -19.92 -15.83 -0.55
N PRO A 336 -21.11 -15.19 -0.68
CA PRO A 336 -22.05 -15.01 0.43
C PRO A 336 -22.45 -16.29 1.18
N HIS A 337 -22.79 -17.37 0.47
CA HIS A 337 -23.20 -18.63 1.10
C HIS A 337 -22.03 -19.37 1.78
N MET A 338 -20.81 -19.25 1.26
CA MET A 338 -19.63 -19.81 1.93
C MET A 338 -19.31 -19.01 3.20
N LEU A 339 -19.41 -17.67 3.13
CA LEU A 339 -19.28 -16.81 4.30
C LEU A 339 -20.35 -17.13 5.35
N GLN A 340 -21.60 -17.36 4.95
CA GLN A 340 -22.69 -17.77 5.85
C GLN A 340 -22.30 -19.01 6.68
N GLY A 341 -21.69 -20.02 6.04
CA GLY A 341 -21.17 -21.21 6.71
C GLY A 341 -20.03 -20.91 7.69
N ASP A 342 -19.05 -20.09 7.28
CA ASP A 342 -17.94 -19.66 8.16
C ASP A 342 -18.45 -18.91 9.39
N LEU A 343 -19.42 -17.99 9.20
CA LEU A 343 -20.03 -17.21 10.27
C LEU A 343 -20.86 -18.09 11.21
N ALA A 344 -21.59 -19.06 10.67
CA ALA A 344 -22.35 -20.05 11.45
C ALA A 344 -21.44 -20.85 12.38
N GLN A 345 -20.32 -21.34 11.84
CA GLN A 345 -19.30 -22.03 12.64
C GLN A 345 -18.67 -21.11 13.70
N LEU A 346 -18.41 -19.84 13.37
CA LEU A 346 -17.81 -18.86 14.27
C LEU A 346 -18.67 -18.63 15.53
N VAL A 347 -19.99 -18.53 15.36
CA VAL A 347 -20.91 -18.24 16.48
C VAL A 347 -21.67 -19.45 17.02
N GLY A 348 -21.53 -20.63 16.39
CA GLY A 348 -22.20 -21.87 16.80
C GLY A 348 -23.70 -21.86 16.51
N LEU A 349 -24.10 -21.33 15.35
CA LEU A 349 -25.49 -21.35 14.85
C LEU A 349 -25.59 -22.25 13.62
N GLU A 350 -26.81 -22.62 13.25
CA GLU A 350 -27.08 -23.20 11.93
C GLU A 350 -26.96 -22.11 10.84
N PRO A 351 -26.46 -22.42 9.63
CA PRO A 351 -26.27 -21.44 8.57
C PRO A 351 -27.54 -20.65 8.18
N ASP A 352 -28.69 -21.33 8.14
CA ASP A 352 -30.00 -20.75 7.78
C ASP A 352 -30.52 -19.70 8.79
N ARG A 353 -29.93 -19.64 10.00
CA ARG A 353 -30.21 -18.62 11.01
C ARG A 353 -29.50 -17.28 10.75
N ILE A 354 -28.55 -17.26 9.82
CA ILE A 354 -27.74 -16.08 9.50
C ILE A 354 -28.10 -15.61 8.10
N GLU A 355 -28.50 -14.34 7.97
CA GLU A 355 -28.73 -13.70 6.68
C GLU A 355 -27.50 -12.86 6.30
N VAL A 356 -26.80 -13.23 5.23
CA VAL A 356 -25.79 -12.39 4.59
C VAL A 356 -26.43 -11.58 3.47
N ARG A 357 -26.50 -10.25 3.66
CA ARG A 357 -26.96 -9.26 2.68
C ARG A 357 -25.77 -8.71 1.91
N ARG A 358 -25.73 -9.01 0.62
CA ARG A 358 -24.59 -8.63 -0.20
C ARG A 358 -24.71 -7.19 -0.71
N HIS A 359 -23.62 -6.43 -0.56
CA HIS A 359 -23.38 -5.15 -1.23
C HIS A 359 -22.11 -5.21 -2.09
N GLN A 360 -21.97 -4.32 -3.08
CA GLN A 360 -20.72 -4.25 -3.84
C GLN A 360 -19.59 -3.67 -2.97
N ALA A 361 -18.40 -4.29 -3.06
CA ALA A 361 -17.16 -3.73 -2.58
C ALA A 361 -16.45 -2.93 -3.68
N ALA A 362 -15.55 -2.02 -3.30
CA ALA A 362 -14.70 -1.27 -4.21
C ALA A 362 -13.49 -2.10 -4.70
N GLY A 363 -13.78 -3.25 -5.29
CA GLY A 363 -12.81 -4.26 -5.73
C GLY A 363 -12.72 -5.45 -4.79
N CYS A 364 -12.39 -6.62 -5.35
CA CYS A 364 -12.04 -7.83 -4.60
C CYS A 364 -11.06 -8.72 -5.38
N TYR A 365 -11.26 -8.86 -6.71
CA TYR A 365 -10.39 -9.57 -7.65
C TYR A 365 -10.02 -11.01 -7.26
N GLY A 366 -10.87 -11.63 -6.44
CA GLY A 366 -10.56 -12.79 -5.64
C GLY A 366 -11.03 -12.59 -4.20
N ARG A 367 -10.58 -13.45 -3.28
CA ARG A 367 -11.00 -13.38 -1.86
C ARG A 367 -10.02 -12.49 -1.12
N ASN A 368 -10.41 -11.26 -0.83
CA ASN A 368 -9.68 -10.33 0.04
C ASN A 368 -10.21 -10.42 1.48
N CYS A 369 -9.98 -9.40 2.31
CA CYS A 369 -10.45 -9.34 3.70
C CYS A 369 -11.98 -9.14 3.88
N ALA A 370 -12.79 -9.09 2.81
CA ALA A 370 -14.24 -8.85 2.93
C ALA A 370 -14.94 -9.91 3.79
N ASP A 371 -14.46 -11.16 3.75
CA ASP A 371 -14.97 -12.25 4.58
C ASP A 371 -14.48 -12.11 6.03
N ASP A 372 -13.21 -11.73 6.22
CA ASP A 372 -12.56 -11.61 7.53
C ASP A 372 -13.26 -10.52 8.36
N VAL A 373 -13.51 -9.35 7.75
CA VAL A 373 -14.15 -8.21 8.43
C VAL A 373 -15.62 -8.47 8.77
N ALA A 374 -16.29 -9.38 8.05
CA ALA A 374 -17.64 -9.81 8.39
C ALA A 374 -17.65 -10.67 9.67
N GLY A 375 -16.65 -11.53 9.84
CA GLY A 375 -16.44 -12.28 11.09
C GLY A 375 -16.15 -11.33 12.26
N ASP A 376 -15.30 -10.33 12.04
CA ASP A 376 -15.01 -9.30 13.03
C ASP A 376 -16.28 -8.56 13.48
N ALA A 377 -17.08 -8.05 12.53
CA ALA A 377 -18.31 -7.32 12.83
C ALA A 377 -19.32 -8.19 13.60
N LEU A 378 -19.47 -9.47 13.22
CA LEU A 378 -20.40 -10.40 13.86
C LEU A 378 -20.03 -10.67 15.32
N LEU A 379 -18.74 -10.88 15.63
CA LEU A 379 -18.28 -11.09 17.01
C LEU A 379 -18.60 -9.89 17.91
N LEU A 380 -18.41 -8.67 17.39
CA LEU A 380 -18.71 -7.44 18.13
C LEU A 380 -20.21 -7.21 18.29
N ALA A 381 -20.99 -7.44 17.23
CA ALA A 381 -22.44 -7.32 17.29
C ALA A 381 -23.04 -8.30 18.30
N ARG A 382 -22.54 -9.54 18.34
CA ARG A 382 -22.94 -10.54 19.35
C ARG A 382 -22.60 -10.09 20.77
N ALA A 383 -21.40 -9.53 20.98
CA ALA A 383 -20.95 -9.09 22.30
C ALA A 383 -21.76 -7.89 22.85
N LEU A 384 -22.16 -6.96 21.98
CA LEU A 384 -22.87 -5.75 22.38
C LEU A 384 -24.40 -5.85 22.29
N GLY A 385 -24.94 -6.77 21.50
CA GLY A 385 -26.37 -6.82 21.16
C GLY A 385 -26.84 -5.59 20.36
N ARG A 386 -25.93 -4.92 19.65
CA ARG A 386 -26.18 -3.73 18.82
C ARG A 386 -25.57 -3.95 17.43
N PRO A 387 -26.06 -3.28 16.38
CA PRO A 387 -25.39 -3.31 15.10
C PRO A 387 -23.98 -2.70 15.18
N VAL A 388 -22.98 -3.39 14.66
CA VAL A 388 -21.58 -2.94 14.66
C VAL A 388 -21.04 -2.90 13.24
N ARG A 389 -20.43 -1.76 12.87
CA ARG A 389 -19.67 -1.60 11.64
C ARG A 389 -18.18 -1.71 11.90
N VAL A 390 -17.51 -2.54 11.12
CA VAL A 390 -16.04 -2.67 11.12
C VAL A 390 -15.51 -2.35 9.73
N GLN A 391 -14.50 -1.51 9.67
CA GLN A 391 -13.79 -1.17 8.44
C GLN A 391 -12.30 -1.24 8.69
N LEU A 392 -11.58 -1.95 7.83
CA LEU A 392 -10.13 -2.06 7.92
C LEU A 392 -9.46 -0.75 7.49
N THR A 393 -8.30 -0.46 8.07
CA THR A 393 -7.39 0.54 7.52
C THR A 393 -6.73 -0.01 6.26
N ARG A 394 -6.12 0.86 5.44
CA ARG A 394 -5.30 0.44 4.29
C ARG A 394 -4.16 -0.50 4.73
N ALA A 395 -3.49 -0.18 5.83
CA ALA A 395 -2.44 -1.03 6.40
C ALA A 395 -2.97 -2.40 6.82
N GLN A 396 -4.12 -2.45 7.51
CA GLN A 396 -4.75 -3.72 7.88
C GLN A 396 -5.16 -4.54 6.67
N GLU A 397 -5.73 -3.93 5.63
CA GLU A 397 -6.05 -4.61 4.38
C GLU A 397 -4.78 -5.22 3.76
N HIS A 398 -3.75 -4.41 3.49
CA HIS A 398 -2.54 -4.88 2.81
C HIS A 398 -1.75 -5.90 3.61
N LEU A 399 -1.72 -5.80 4.94
CA LEU A 399 -1.04 -6.75 5.80
C LEU A 399 -1.79 -8.08 5.90
N TRP A 400 -3.12 -8.05 5.99
CA TRP A 400 -3.92 -9.23 6.33
C TRP A 400 -4.65 -9.88 5.16
N GLU A 401 -4.88 -9.18 4.04
CA GLU A 401 -5.57 -9.77 2.89
C GLU A 401 -4.82 -11.01 2.44
N PRO A 402 -5.49 -12.16 2.24
CA PRO A 402 -4.77 -13.34 1.80
C PRO A 402 -4.15 -13.06 0.42
N ARG A 403 -2.92 -13.50 0.16
CA ARG A 403 -2.19 -13.17 -1.07
C ARG A 403 -2.59 -14.04 -2.26
N GLY A 404 -2.38 -13.56 -3.47
CA GLY A 404 -2.24 -14.45 -4.63
C GLY A 404 -0.98 -15.29 -4.47
N ALA A 405 -1.09 -16.62 -4.52
CA ALA A 405 0.02 -17.52 -4.20
C ALA A 405 1.17 -17.41 -5.20
N ALA A 406 2.41 -17.46 -4.68
CA ALA A 406 3.60 -17.67 -5.48
C ALA A 406 3.65 -19.08 -6.07
N GLN A 407 4.44 -19.29 -7.12
CA GLN A 407 4.56 -20.60 -7.75
C GLN A 407 5.93 -20.80 -8.39
N LEU A 408 6.46 -22.01 -8.28
CA LEU A 408 7.64 -22.48 -9.02
C LEU A 408 7.16 -23.48 -10.07
N MET A 409 7.64 -23.31 -11.31
CA MET A 409 7.39 -24.24 -12.41
C MET A 409 8.72 -24.66 -13.02
N GLU A 410 9.04 -25.94 -12.98
CA GLU A 410 10.20 -26.52 -13.66
C GLU A 410 9.72 -27.32 -14.87
N VAL A 411 10.24 -26.96 -16.04
CA VAL A 411 9.89 -27.57 -17.31
C VAL A 411 11.14 -28.20 -17.91
N SER A 412 11.07 -29.49 -18.24
CA SER A 412 12.07 -30.13 -19.11
C SER A 412 11.40 -30.67 -20.35
N GLY A 413 11.90 -30.30 -21.52
CA GLY A 413 11.33 -30.74 -22.80
C GLY A 413 12.40 -30.97 -23.85
N GLY A 414 11.98 -31.61 -24.95
CA GLY A 414 12.87 -31.91 -26.06
C GLY A 414 12.18 -31.92 -27.41
N LEU A 415 12.94 -31.54 -28.44
CA LEU A 415 12.52 -31.56 -29.83
C LEU A 415 13.04 -32.80 -30.53
N LYS A 416 12.24 -33.35 -31.45
CA LYS A 416 12.67 -34.39 -32.37
C LYS A 416 12.11 -34.11 -33.76
N ALA A 417 12.98 -34.05 -34.77
CA ALA A 417 12.63 -33.66 -36.13
C ALA A 417 11.82 -32.34 -36.21
N GLY A 418 12.15 -31.37 -35.35
CA GLY A 418 11.43 -30.08 -35.28
C GLY A 418 10.02 -30.15 -34.68
N HIS A 419 9.68 -31.23 -33.98
CA HIS A 419 8.42 -31.39 -33.23
C HIS A 419 8.67 -31.47 -31.73
N LEU A 420 7.71 -30.95 -30.94
CA LEU A 420 7.71 -31.11 -29.50
C LEU A 420 7.47 -32.58 -29.14
N HIS A 421 8.55 -33.26 -28.74
CA HIS A 421 8.57 -34.71 -28.60
C HIS A 421 8.33 -35.16 -27.16
N ALA A 422 9.00 -34.50 -26.21
CA ALA A 422 8.92 -34.81 -24.79
C ALA A 422 8.69 -33.54 -23.96
N TYR A 423 7.91 -33.66 -22.88
CA TYR A 423 7.60 -32.54 -21.99
C TYR A 423 7.34 -33.00 -20.55
N THR A 424 7.95 -32.31 -19.60
CA THR A 424 7.67 -32.46 -18.18
C THR A 424 7.33 -31.10 -17.58
N LEU A 425 6.38 -31.07 -16.66
CA LEU A 425 6.14 -29.96 -15.76
C LEU A 425 6.11 -30.51 -14.33
N ASP A 426 6.98 -29.97 -13.49
CA ASP A 426 6.87 -30.07 -12.04
C ASP A 426 6.53 -28.69 -11.50
N THR A 427 5.42 -28.56 -10.75
CA THR A 427 5.02 -27.26 -10.19
C THR A 427 4.75 -27.32 -8.70
N TRP A 428 5.35 -26.40 -7.94
CA TRP A 428 5.16 -26.23 -6.49
C TRP A 428 4.24 -25.06 -6.24
N TYR A 429 3.05 -25.35 -5.69
CA TYR A 429 2.00 -24.38 -5.48
C TYR A 429 1.51 -24.41 -4.02
N PRO A 430 1.85 -23.37 -3.22
CA PRO A 430 1.28 -23.17 -1.90
C PRO A 430 -0.23 -23.04 -1.95
N SER A 431 -0.89 -23.69 -0.99
CA SER A 431 -2.34 -23.69 -0.89
C SER A 431 -2.90 -22.29 -0.73
N ASN A 432 -4.02 -22.05 -1.41
CA ASN A 432 -4.70 -20.76 -1.50
C ASN A 432 -6.14 -20.84 -0.96
N ARG A 433 -6.32 -21.56 0.14
CA ARG A 433 -7.58 -21.67 0.88
C ARG A 433 -7.43 -21.14 2.30
N GLY A 434 -6.79 -19.98 2.45
CA GLY A 434 -6.65 -19.33 3.75
C GLY A 434 -8.03 -19.21 4.41
N PRO A 435 -8.23 -19.63 5.66
CA PRO A 435 -9.55 -19.62 6.30
C PRO A 435 -10.01 -18.19 6.66
N ASN A 436 -11.25 -18.04 7.10
CA ASN A 436 -11.71 -16.79 7.73
C ASN A 436 -10.86 -16.51 8.97
N LEU A 437 -10.31 -15.29 9.05
CA LEU A 437 -9.38 -14.92 10.10
C LEU A 437 -10.03 -14.98 11.49
N ALA A 438 -11.30 -14.59 11.63
CA ALA A 438 -11.99 -14.65 12.92
C ALA A 438 -12.09 -16.09 13.45
N LEU A 439 -12.27 -17.09 12.59
CA LEU A 439 -12.28 -18.51 12.99
C LEU A 439 -10.93 -18.95 13.57
N LEU A 440 -9.82 -18.55 12.94
CA LEU A 440 -8.47 -18.84 13.42
C LEU A 440 -8.18 -18.12 14.74
N LEU A 441 -8.42 -16.82 14.77
CA LEU A 441 -8.11 -16.00 15.93
C LEU A 441 -8.91 -16.47 17.15
N THR A 442 -10.16 -16.89 17.00
CA THR A 442 -10.97 -17.40 18.13
C THR A 442 -10.68 -18.85 18.50
N GLY A 443 -9.85 -19.57 17.74
CA GLY A 443 -9.55 -20.98 17.96
C GLY A 443 -10.71 -21.93 17.59
N ARG A 444 -11.69 -21.46 16.81
CA ARG A 444 -12.85 -22.27 16.35
C ARG A 444 -12.46 -23.32 15.32
N ILE A 445 -11.35 -23.10 14.62
CA ILE A 445 -10.73 -24.06 13.73
C ILE A 445 -9.26 -24.24 14.10
N SER A 446 -8.72 -25.43 13.83
CA SER A 446 -7.30 -25.73 14.05
C SER A 446 -6.40 -24.90 13.11
N PRO A 447 -5.32 -24.27 13.63
CA PRO A 447 -4.31 -23.56 12.85
C PRO A 447 -3.22 -24.49 12.29
N GLU A 448 -3.50 -25.79 12.16
CA GLU A 448 -2.58 -26.73 11.52
C GLU A 448 -2.40 -26.39 10.03
N PRO A 449 -1.18 -26.51 9.48
CA PRO A 449 -0.94 -26.32 8.05
C PRO A 449 -1.77 -27.32 7.22
N ARG A 450 -2.51 -26.83 6.22
CA ARG A 450 -3.34 -27.65 5.34
C ARG A 450 -2.95 -27.45 3.88
N SER A 451 -2.75 -28.55 3.17
CA SER A 451 -2.63 -28.55 1.71
C SER A 451 -3.99 -28.68 1.03
N ALA A 452 -4.14 -28.12 -0.16
CA ALA A 452 -5.31 -28.24 -1.01
C ALA A 452 -4.91 -28.37 -2.49
N ASP A 453 -5.66 -29.18 -3.22
CA ASP A 453 -5.44 -29.50 -4.64
C ASP A 453 -5.85 -28.32 -5.53
N MET A 454 -4.99 -27.32 -5.65
CA MET A 454 -5.29 -26.05 -6.33
C MET A 454 -4.22 -25.61 -7.34
N GLY A 455 -3.08 -26.31 -7.41
CA GLY A 455 -1.99 -26.00 -8.34
C GLY A 455 -2.21 -26.46 -9.79
N ASP A 456 -3.34 -27.10 -10.08
CA ASP A 456 -3.59 -27.86 -11.31
C ASP A 456 -4.37 -27.11 -12.42
N ARG A 457 -4.85 -25.88 -12.18
CA ARG A 457 -5.54 -25.11 -13.23
C ARG A 457 -4.62 -24.85 -14.42
N THR A 458 -5.09 -25.24 -15.61
CA THR A 458 -4.35 -25.11 -16.88
C THR A 458 -2.92 -25.69 -16.81
N ALA A 459 -2.68 -26.70 -15.95
CA ALA A 459 -1.37 -27.35 -15.81
C ALA A 459 -1.05 -28.35 -16.94
N ILE A 460 -2.08 -28.79 -17.67
CA ILE A 460 -1.91 -29.63 -18.86
C ILE A 460 -1.72 -28.71 -20.07
N PRO A 461 -0.57 -28.75 -20.77
CA PRO A 461 -0.37 -27.93 -21.95
C PRO A 461 -1.34 -28.35 -23.07
N PRO A 462 -1.91 -27.40 -23.84
CA PRO A 462 -2.92 -27.69 -24.86
C PRO A 462 -2.34 -28.30 -26.15
N TYR A 463 -1.07 -28.71 -26.14
CA TYR A 463 -0.33 -29.17 -27.30
C TYR A 463 -0.28 -30.69 -27.39
N ARG A 464 -0.27 -31.19 -28.62
CA ARG A 464 -0.01 -32.60 -28.93
C ARG A 464 1.44 -32.93 -28.64
N ILE A 465 1.66 -33.68 -27.55
CA ILE A 465 2.98 -34.13 -27.09
C ILE A 465 2.85 -35.63 -26.75
N ALA A 466 3.62 -36.46 -27.46
CA ALA A 466 3.51 -37.93 -27.33
C ALA A 466 4.03 -38.45 -25.98
N HIS A 467 5.09 -37.82 -25.45
CA HIS A 467 5.73 -38.22 -24.21
C HIS A 467 5.62 -37.08 -23.19
N LYS A 468 4.72 -37.21 -22.21
CA LYS A 468 4.51 -36.16 -21.22
C LYS A 468 4.32 -36.67 -19.80
N ARG A 469 4.80 -35.88 -18.83
CA ARG A 469 4.54 -36.08 -17.40
C ARG A 469 4.27 -34.74 -16.73
N ILE A 470 3.13 -34.60 -16.08
CA ILE A 470 2.75 -33.39 -15.35
C ILE A 470 2.54 -33.74 -13.88
N THR A 471 3.29 -33.07 -13.01
CA THR A 471 3.27 -33.28 -11.55
C THR A 471 3.02 -31.95 -10.85
N VAL A 472 2.01 -31.92 -9.98
CA VAL A 472 1.79 -30.83 -9.02
C VAL A 472 2.32 -31.27 -7.66
N HIS A 473 3.06 -30.41 -7.00
CA HIS A 473 3.55 -30.58 -5.64
C HIS A 473 2.66 -29.75 -4.72
N ASP A 474 1.59 -30.37 -4.22
CA ASP A 474 0.62 -29.73 -3.34
C ASP A 474 1.25 -29.50 -1.96
N MET A 475 1.17 -28.27 -1.44
CA MET A 475 1.86 -27.90 -0.20
C MET A 475 1.03 -26.91 0.64
N ALA A 476 1.30 -26.87 1.94
CA ALA A 476 0.71 -25.89 2.85
C ALA A 476 1.11 -24.44 2.49
N PRO A 477 0.33 -23.42 2.90
CA PRO A 477 0.70 -22.03 2.64
C PRO A 477 2.02 -21.65 3.34
N LEU A 478 2.93 -20.97 2.63
CA LEU A 478 4.09 -20.29 3.24
C LEU A 478 3.72 -18.89 3.71
N VAL A 479 2.82 -18.24 2.97
CA VAL A 479 2.15 -16.99 3.28
C VAL A 479 0.65 -17.24 3.12
N ARG A 480 -0.18 -16.68 4.01
CA ARG A 480 -1.64 -16.75 3.92
C ARG A 480 -2.07 -16.34 2.52
N ALA A 481 -2.71 -17.26 1.80
CA ALA A 481 -3.08 -17.08 0.41
C ALA A 481 -4.54 -17.46 0.12
N ALA A 482 -5.14 -16.81 -0.88
CA ALA A 482 -6.46 -17.12 -1.38
C ALA A 482 -6.52 -17.00 -2.90
N TRP A 483 -7.61 -17.48 -3.51
CA TRP A 483 -7.81 -17.30 -4.95
C TRP A 483 -7.80 -15.81 -5.32
N MET A 484 -6.91 -15.50 -6.26
CA MET A 484 -6.78 -14.22 -6.95
C MET A 484 -6.98 -14.50 -8.44
N ARG A 485 -7.61 -13.57 -9.17
CA ARG A 485 -7.92 -13.70 -10.61
C ARG A 485 -6.79 -14.34 -11.43
N GLY A 486 -7.08 -15.49 -12.01
CA GLY A 486 -6.19 -16.37 -12.78
C GLY A 486 -5.65 -17.57 -11.99
N VAL A 487 -5.50 -17.46 -10.66
CA VAL A 487 -5.03 -18.50 -9.75
C VAL A 487 -3.74 -19.16 -10.28
N SER A 488 -3.62 -20.49 -10.33
CA SER A 488 -2.45 -21.18 -10.87
C SER A 488 -2.42 -21.24 -12.41
N ALA A 489 -3.51 -20.87 -13.10
CA ALA A 489 -3.57 -20.92 -14.56
C ALA A 489 -2.62 -19.90 -15.21
N LEU A 490 -2.50 -18.70 -14.62
CA LEU A 490 -1.56 -17.65 -15.04
C LEU A 490 -0.09 -18.15 -15.02
N PRO A 491 0.45 -18.59 -13.87
CA PRO A 491 1.82 -19.11 -13.79
C PRO A 491 2.03 -20.39 -14.61
N ASN A 492 1.10 -21.35 -14.62
CA ASN A 492 1.23 -22.54 -15.47
C ASN A 492 1.33 -22.16 -16.96
N THR A 493 0.47 -21.25 -17.42
CA THR A 493 0.52 -20.75 -18.80
C THR A 493 1.81 -19.98 -19.07
N PHE A 494 2.29 -19.17 -18.13
CA PHE A 494 3.58 -18.49 -18.26
C PHE A 494 4.71 -19.48 -18.59
N ALA A 495 4.81 -20.57 -17.83
CA ALA A 495 5.80 -21.62 -18.08
C ALA A 495 5.57 -22.33 -19.42
N HIS A 496 4.34 -22.76 -19.73
CA HIS A 496 4.02 -23.47 -20.97
C HIS A 496 4.32 -22.62 -22.21
N GLU A 497 3.74 -21.42 -22.29
CA GLU A 497 3.79 -20.58 -23.48
C GLU A 497 5.15 -19.94 -23.71
N SER A 498 5.90 -19.63 -22.65
CA SER A 498 7.29 -19.19 -22.80
C SER A 498 8.19 -20.35 -23.22
N PHE A 499 8.00 -21.56 -22.68
CA PHE A 499 8.79 -22.72 -23.10
C PHE A 499 8.52 -23.11 -24.55
N VAL A 500 7.26 -23.08 -24.99
CA VAL A 500 6.90 -23.37 -26.38
C VAL A 500 7.48 -22.35 -27.35
N ASP A 501 7.54 -21.07 -26.96
CA ASP A 501 8.21 -20.04 -27.76
C ASP A 501 9.73 -20.25 -27.83
N GLU A 502 10.36 -20.68 -26.73
CA GLU A 502 11.77 -21.10 -26.73
C GLU A 502 12.01 -22.29 -27.67
N MET A 503 11.13 -23.29 -27.64
CA MET A 503 11.22 -24.45 -28.54
C MET A 503 10.98 -24.10 -30.01
N ALA A 504 10.09 -23.14 -30.30
CA ALA A 504 9.90 -22.65 -31.67
C ALA A 504 11.19 -21.99 -32.20
N ALA A 505 11.85 -21.17 -31.38
CA ALA A 505 13.11 -20.54 -31.74
C ALA A 505 14.24 -21.57 -31.98
N GLU A 506 14.36 -22.59 -31.12
CA GLU A 506 15.34 -23.68 -31.29
C GLU A 506 15.05 -24.54 -32.53
N ALA A 507 13.78 -24.71 -32.89
CA ALA A 507 13.37 -25.37 -34.13
C ALA A 507 13.59 -24.50 -35.38
N GLY A 508 13.88 -23.20 -35.24
CA GLY A 508 13.94 -22.25 -36.34
C GLY A 508 12.58 -22.04 -37.03
N GLU A 509 11.47 -22.20 -36.29
CA GLU A 509 10.11 -22.05 -36.79
C GLU A 509 9.43 -20.80 -36.22
N ASP A 510 8.42 -20.29 -36.93
CA ASP A 510 7.60 -19.19 -36.42
C ASP A 510 6.80 -19.60 -35.17
N PRO A 511 6.82 -18.80 -34.08
CA PRO A 511 6.13 -19.17 -32.85
C PRO A 511 4.63 -19.43 -32.98
N VAL A 512 3.93 -18.77 -33.91
CA VAL A 512 2.50 -19.02 -34.16
C VAL A 512 2.34 -20.29 -35.01
N ALA A 513 3.13 -20.44 -36.07
CA ALA A 513 3.13 -21.65 -36.89
C ALA A 513 3.49 -22.91 -36.09
N PHE A 514 4.48 -22.83 -35.21
CA PHE A 514 4.91 -23.92 -34.33
C PHE A 514 3.79 -24.35 -33.40
N ARG A 515 3.04 -23.40 -32.81
CA ARG A 515 1.85 -23.70 -32.00
C ARG A 515 0.78 -24.39 -32.83
N LEU A 516 0.44 -23.84 -33.98
CA LEU A 516 -0.56 -24.42 -34.90
C LEU A 516 -0.17 -25.83 -35.34
N LYS A 517 1.11 -26.14 -35.52
CA LYS A 517 1.60 -27.49 -35.84
C LYS A 517 1.29 -28.52 -34.74
N HIS A 518 1.15 -28.08 -33.49
CA HIS A 518 0.93 -28.91 -32.32
C HIS A 518 -0.48 -28.75 -31.70
N LEU A 519 -1.37 -27.94 -32.29
CA LEU A 519 -2.76 -27.78 -31.84
C LEU A 519 -3.71 -28.61 -32.70
N ASP A 520 -4.46 -29.49 -32.06
CA ASP A 520 -5.45 -30.35 -32.74
C ASP A 520 -6.86 -29.73 -32.78
N ASP A 521 -7.27 -28.96 -31.76
CA ASP A 521 -8.62 -28.39 -31.67
C ASP A 521 -8.86 -27.29 -32.73
N PRO A 522 -9.79 -27.48 -33.69
CA PRO A 522 -10.09 -26.50 -34.74
C PRO A 522 -10.53 -25.13 -34.19
N ARG A 523 -11.24 -25.10 -33.06
CA ARG A 523 -11.74 -23.86 -32.45
C ARG A 523 -10.60 -23.01 -31.91
N THR A 524 -9.68 -23.63 -31.17
CA THR A 524 -8.47 -22.99 -30.67
C THR A 524 -7.56 -22.53 -31.82
N ARG A 525 -7.39 -23.35 -32.87
CA ARG A 525 -6.61 -22.97 -34.06
C ARG A 525 -7.20 -21.73 -34.76
N ASP A 526 -8.51 -21.69 -34.95
CA ASP A 526 -9.21 -20.54 -35.54
C ASP A 526 -8.98 -19.25 -34.72
N LEU A 527 -9.01 -19.34 -33.39
CA LEU A 527 -8.66 -18.23 -32.50
C LEU A 527 -7.23 -17.75 -32.70
N VAL A 528 -6.26 -18.66 -32.72
CA VAL A 528 -4.83 -18.34 -32.89
C VAL A 528 -4.58 -17.66 -34.24
N ILE A 529 -5.14 -18.21 -35.32
CA ILE A 529 -4.99 -17.67 -36.68
C ILE A 529 -5.55 -16.25 -36.78
N LYS A 530 -6.84 -16.07 -36.45
CA LYS A 530 -7.50 -14.77 -36.55
C LYS A 530 -6.86 -13.71 -35.67
N THR A 531 -6.43 -14.08 -34.47
CA THR A 531 -5.76 -13.15 -33.57
C THR A 531 -4.42 -12.70 -34.15
N ALA A 532 -3.62 -13.63 -34.70
CA ALA A 532 -2.34 -13.28 -35.31
C ALA A 532 -2.52 -12.38 -36.55
N GLU A 533 -3.50 -12.69 -37.40
CA GLU A 533 -3.81 -11.91 -38.61
C GLU A 533 -4.26 -10.48 -38.26
N GLU A 534 -5.30 -10.34 -37.44
CA GLU A 534 -5.90 -9.04 -37.09
C GLU A 534 -4.99 -8.17 -36.23
N ALA A 535 -4.12 -8.79 -35.42
CA ALA A 535 -3.15 -8.06 -34.61
C ALA A 535 -1.91 -7.59 -35.40
N GLY A 536 -1.78 -8.00 -36.66
CA GLY A 536 -0.61 -7.71 -37.50
C GLY A 536 0.65 -8.46 -37.06
N TRP A 537 0.54 -9.76 -36.76
CA TRP A 537 1.68 -10.61 -36.41
C TRP A 537 2.71 -10.66 -37.54
N GLN A 538 3.98 -10.49 -37.18
CA GLN A 538 5.09 -10.61 -38.13
C GLN A 538 5.80 -11.96 -37.94
N ALA A 539 5.57 -12.85 -38.92
CA ALA A 539 6.13 -14.20 -38.90
C ALA A 539 7.66 -14.19 -38.94
N ARG A 540 8.30 -15.04 -38.13
CA ARG A 540 9.77 -15.04 -37.97
C ARG A 540 10.29 -16.33 -37.34
N SER A 541 11.46 -16.81 -37.76
CA SER A 541 12.11 -18.02 -37.23
C SER A 541 13.02 -17.78 -36.02
N GLY A 542 13.05 -16.56 -35.48
CA GLY A 542 13.91 -16.15 -34.36
C GLY A 542 13.61 -14.71 -33.92
N PRO A 543 14.30 -14.19 -32.88
CA PRO A 543 14.07 -12.82 -32.42
C PRO A 543 14.50 -11.81 -33.49
N ARG A 544 13.69 -10.79 -33.73
CA ARG A 544 14.00 -9.73 -34.74
C ARG A 544 15.12 -8.82 -34.30
N LEU A 545 15.30 -8.63 -32.99
CA LEU A 545 16.31 -7.74 -32.41
C LEU A 545 16.26 -6.32 -33.00
N ARG A 546 15.07 -5.82 -33.33
CA ARG A 546 14.88 -4.50 -33.94
C ARG A 546 15.29 -3.42 -32.95
N ARG A 547 16.17 -2.51 -33.37
CA ARG A 547 16.68 -1.40 -32.56
C ARG A 547 16.61 -0.05 -33.27
N GLU A 548 16.33 1.00 -32.51
CA GLU A 548 16.48 2.40 -32.92
C GLU A 548 17.20 3.16 -31.79
N GLY A 549 18.49 3.43 -31.98
CA GLY A 549 19.34 3.96 -30.92
C GLY A 549 19.38 3.03 -29.70
N ARG A 550 19.01 3.54 -28.52
CA ARG A 550 18.94 2.74 -27.27
C ARG A 550 17.66 1.91 -27.13
N MET A 551 16.65 2.15 -27.96
CA MET A 551 15.35 1.48 -27.85
C MET A 551 15.35 0.20 -28.68
N ALA A 552 14.90 -0.89 -28.08
CA ALA A 552 14.63 -2.16 -28.74
C ALA A 552 13.13 -2.42 -28.79
N TYR A 553 12.64 -3.00 -29.89
CA TYR A 553 11.21 -3.22 -30.10
C TYR A 553 10.94 -4.68 -30.45
N GLY A 554 9.92 -5.25 -29.82
CA GLY A 554 9.55 -6.63 -30.03
C GLY A 554 8.05 -6.85 -29.98
N GLN A 555 7.63 -7.98 -30.53
CA GLN A 555 6.25 -8.42 -30.55
C GLN A 555 6.20 -9.84 -29.98
N GLY A 556 5.23 -10.15 -29.13
CA GLY A 556 5.11 -11.46 -28.50
C GLY A 556 3.73 -12.05 -28.68
N PHE A 557 3.68 -13.37 -28.78
CA PHE A 557 2.45 -14.15 -28.89
C PHE A 557 2.36 -15.16 -27.74
N ALA A 558 1.15 -15.33 -27.21
CA ALA A 558 0.80 -16.46 -26.36
C ALA A 558 -0.71 -16.72 -26.46
N PHE A 559 -1.14 -17.94 -26.19
CA PHE A 559 -2.56 -18.26 -26.04
C PHE A 559 -2.80 -19.19 -24.85
N ALA A 560 -4.04 -19.21 -24.34
CA ALA A 560 -4.46 -20.16 -23.34
C ALA A 560 -5.97 -20.42 -23.38
N THR A 561 -6.34 -21.60 -22.89
CA THR A 561 -7.72 -21.92 -22.49
C THR A 561 -7.79 -21.96 -20.98
N TYR A 562 -8.70 -21.19 -20.40
CA TYR A 562 -8.91 -21.22 -18.96
C TYR A 562 -9.69 -22.48 -18.56
N VAL A 563 -9.20 -23.22 -17.58
CA VAL A 563 -9.84 -24.44 -17.05
C VAL A 563 -10.17 -24.22 -15.58
N HIS A 564 -11.40 -24.53 -15.20
CA HIS A 564 -11.90 -24.39 -13.83
C HIS A 564 -12.48 -25.68 -13.25
N GLY A 565 -12.96 -25.65 -12.00
CA GLY A 565 -13.45 -26.82 -11.28
C GLY A 565 -12.33 -27.73 -10.76
N THR A 566 -12.71 -28.88 -10.21
CA THR A 566 -11.79 -29.94 -9.77
C THR A 566 -11.19 -30.66 -10.97
N PHE A 567 -9.90 -30.98 -10.93
CA PHE A 567 -9.21 -31.71 -12.01
C PHE A 567 -9.98 -32.99 -12.44
N PRO A 568 -10.15 -33.27 -13.75
CA PRO A 568 -9.54 -32.62 -14.91
C PRO A 568 -10.14 -31.26 -15.29
N GLY A 569 -11.17 -30.80 -14.58
CA GLY A 569 -11.78 -29.49 -14.74
C GLY A 569 -12.69 -29.36 -15.96
N THR A 570 -13.27 -28.18 -16.14
CA THR A 570 -14.11 -27.78 -17.27
C THR A 570 -13.48 -26.59 -17.99
N ALA A 571 -13.35 -26.69 -19.31
CA ALA A 571 -12.87 -25.56 -20.12
C ALA A 571 -13.90 -24.42 -20.11
N ALA A 572 -13.43 -23.20 -19.86
CA ALA A 572 -14.18 -21.97 -20.08
C ALA A 572 -13.72 -21.34 -21.41
N ALA A 573 -13.58 -20.02 -21.45
CA ALA A 573 -13.21 -19.30 -22.65
C ALA A 573 -11.68 -19.35 -22.94
N SER A 574 -11.33 -19.23 -24.21
CA SER A 574 -9.94 -19.18 -24.69
C SER A 574 -9.56 -17.77 -25.12
N SER A 575 -8.31 -17.39 -24.91
CA SER A 575 -7.79 -16.09 -25.33
C SER A 575 -6.39 -16.20 -25.90
N ALA A 576 -6.09 -15.34 -26.88
CA ALA A 576 -4.77 -15.19 -27.47
C ALA A 576 -4.36 -13.72 -27.41
N TRP A 577 -3.08 -13.48 -27.13
CA TRP A 577 -2.48 -12.15 -27.09
C TRP A 577 -1.44 -12.02 -28.19
N VAL A 578 -1.47 -10.87 -28.86
CA VAL A 578 -0.30 -10.30 -29.54
C VAL A 578 0.01 -8.97 -28.86
N CYS A 579 1.20 -8.81 -28.34
CA CYS A 579 1.59 -7.57 -27.68
C CYS A 579 2.91 -7.01 -28.23
N ASP A 580 3.07 -5.70 -28.16
CA ASP A 580 4.29 -5.01 -28.55
C ASP A 580 4.94 -4.37 -27.31
N VAL A 581 6.26 -4.48 -27.23
CA VAL A 581 7.06 -3.87 -26.17
C VAL A 581 8.13 -2.96 -26.76
N ALA A 582 8.43 -1.89 -26.02
CA ALA A 582 9.62 -1.07 -26.20
C ALA A 582 10.52 -1.25 -24.97
N VAL A 583 11.79 -1.58 -25.18
CA VAL A 583 12.77 -1.79 -24.11
C VAL A 583 13.88 -0.77 -24.28
N ASP A 584 14.13 0.03 -23.25
CA ASP A 584 15.33 0.86 -23.20
C ASP A 584 16.51 -0.03 -22.77
N THR A 585 17.42 -0.31 -23.70
CA THR A 585 18.57 -1.21 -23.45
C THR A 585 19.63 -0.65 -22.51
N ARG A 586 19.60 0.66 -22.22
CA ARG A 586 20.49 1.30 -21.23
C ARG A 586 19.90 1.21 -19.84
N THR A 587 18.62 1.55 -19.70
CA THR A 587 17.96 1.64 -18.40
C THR A 587 17.31 0.33 -17.97
N GLY A 588 17.04 -0.59 -18.90
CA GLY A 588 16.26 -1.81 -18.69
C GLY A 588 14.76 -1.58 -18.63
N GLU A 589 14.27 -0.35 -18.76
CA GLU A 589 12.84 -0.05 -18.68
C GLU A 589 12.07 -0.74 -19.81
N ILE A 590 10.99 -1.42 -19.45
CA ILE A 590 10.12 -2.15 -20.36
C ILE A 590 8.77 -1.44 -20.39
N THR A 591 8.38 -0.96 -21.57
CA THR A 591 7.07 -0.36 -21.81
C THR A 591 6.25 -1.30 -22.68
N LEU A 592 5.12 -1.75 -22.17
CA LEU A 592 4.09 -2.43 -22.96
C LEU A 592 3.31 -1.37 -23.73
N THR A 593 3.51 -1.28 -25.04
CA THR A 593 2.93 -0.18 -25.84
C THR A 593 1.57 -0.54 -26.41
N ARG A 594 1.36 -1.82 -26.76
CA ARG A 594 0.10 -2.31 -27.32
C ARG A 594 -0.18 -3.74 -26.89
N VAL A 595 -1.44 -4.05 -26.64
CA VAL A 595 -1.96 -5.40 -26.48
C VAL A 595 -3.18 -5.58 -27.38
N PHE A 596 -3.14 -6.57 -28.25
CA PHE A 596 -4.29 -7.05 -29.01
C PHE A 596 -4.74 -8.40 -28.46
N VAL A 597 -6.02 -8.49 -28.07
CA VAL A 597 -6.61 -9.68 -27.46
C VAL A 597 -7.66 -10.27 -28.38
N GLY A 598 -7.43 -11.50 -28.84
CA GLY A 598 -8.49 -12.35 -29.36
C GLY A 598 -9.16 -13.10 -28.21
N GLN A 599 -10.49 -13.15 -28.22
CA GLN A 599 -11.28 -13.83 -27.20
C GLN A 599 -12.34 -14.69 -27.88
N ASP A 600 -12.37 -15.97 -27.50
CA ASP A 600 -13.39 -16.93 -27.91
C ASP A 600 -14.20 -17.37 -26.68
N GLN A 601 -15.47 -16.98 -26.64
CA GLN A 601 -16.38 -17.14 -25.51
C GLN A 601 -17.71 -17.81 -25.88
N GLY A 602 -17.83 -18.35 -27.10
CA GLY A 602 -19.09 -18.87 -27.59
C GLY A 602 -20.13 -17.76 -27.81
N LEU A 603 -21.39 -18.03 -27.45
CA LEU A 603 -22.45 -17.02 -27.44
C LEU A 603 -22.10 -15.84 -26.52
N VAL A 604 -22.16 -14.63 -27.08
CA VAL A 604 -21.89 -13.40 -26.35
C VAL A 604 -23.18 -12.84 -25.77
N ILE A 605 -23.24 -12.68 -24.45
CA ILE A 605 -24.41 -12.07 -23.82
C ILE A 605 -24.41 -10.55 -23.99
N ASN A 606 -23.35 -9.90 -23.50
CA ASN A 606 -23.13 -8.47 -23.65
C ASN A 606 -21.71 -8.23 -24.22
N PRO A 607 -21.56 -7.79 -25.47
CA PRO A 607 -20.24 -7.63 -26.08
C PRO A 607 -19.42 -6.52 -25.39
N ASP A 608 -20.05 -5.46 -24.88
CA ASP A 608 -19.32 -4.41 -24.15
C ASP A 608 -18.87 -4.87 -22.77
N GLY A 609 -19.69 -5.67 -22.07
CA GLY A 609 -19.30 -6.32 -20.82
C GLY A 609 -18.06 -7.21 -20.99
N VAL A 610 -18.00 -8.00 -22.08
CA VAL A 610 -16.82 -8.83 -22.39
C VAL A 610 -15.59 -7.96 -22.67
N ARG A 611 -15.72 -6.88 -23.46
CA ARG A 611 -14.60 -5.97 -23.74
C ARG A 611 -14.08 -5.28 -22.47
N GLN A 612 -14.98 -4.80 -21.61
CA GLN A 612 -14.60 -4.21 -20.32
C GLN A 612 -13.84 -5.21 -19.44
N GLN A 613 -14.28 -6.48 -19.42
CA GLN A 613 -13.57 -7.56 -18.74
C GLN A 613 -12.18 -7.83 -19.33
N ILE A 614 -12.04 -7.80 -20.66
CA ILE A 614 -10.73 -7.93 -21.33
C ILE A 614 -9.81 -6.78 -20.90
N HIS A 615 -10.29 -5.53 -20.91
CA HIS A 615 -9.48 -4.39 -20.47
C HIS A 615 -9.02 -4.54 -19.03
N GLY A 616 -9.93 -4.90 -18.11
CA GLY A 616 -9.57 -5.15 -16.71
C GLY A 616 -8.54 -6.28 -16.55
N ASN A 617 -8.68 -7.37 -17.31
CA ASN A 617 -7.72 -8.47 -17.32
C ASN A 617 -6.34 -8.01 -17.79
N VAL A 618 -6.26 -7.29 -18.91
CA VAL A 618 -5.00 -6.79 -19.49
C VAL A 618 -4.27 -5.86 -18.52
N ILE A 619 -4.97 -4.89 -17.95
CA ILE A 619 -4.38 -3.90 -17.02
C ILE A 619 -3.81 -4.61 -15.79
N GLN A 620 -4.58 -5.51 -15.18
CA GLN A 620 -4.16 -6.20 -13.96
C GLN A 620 -3.01 -7.17 -14.20
N THR A 621 -2.98 -7.89 -15.31
CA THR A 621 -1.88 -8.82 -15.59
C THR A 621 -0.64 -8.13 -16.10
N ALA A 622 -0.76 -7.05 -16.88
CA ALA A 622 0.38 -6.24 -17.27
C ALA A 622 1.07 -5.63 -16.04
N SER A 623 0.29 -5.10 -15.10
CA SER A 623 0.81 -4.55 -13.84
C SER A 623 1.54 -5.61 -13.00
N ARG A 624 0.91 -6.77 -12.76
CA ARG A 624 1.54 -7.91 -12.06
C ARG A 624 2.81 -8.44 -12.73
N THR A 625 2.78 -8.51 -14.07
CA THR A 625 3.91 -9.04 -14.83
C THR A 625 5.10 -8.07 -14.85
N LEU A 626 4.87 -6.76 -14.82
CA LEU A 626 5.93 -5.76 -15.01
C LEU A 626 6.42 -5.12 -13.70
N LEU A 627 5.59 -5.12 -12.64
CA LEU A 627 5.82 -4.24 -11.50
C LEU A 627 5.55 -4.87 -10.13
N GLU A 628 4.45 -5.60 -9.98
CA GLU A 628 3.95 -5.93 -8.65
C GLU A 628 4.63 -7.16 -8.04
N GLU A 629 4.94 -7.09 -6.75
CA GLU A 629 5.35 -8.23 -5.92
C GLU A 629 5.14 -7.89 -4.44
N VAL A 630 4.77 -8.90 -3.64
CA VAL A 630 4.74 -8.80 -2.19
C VAL A 630 6.05 -9.32 -1.65
N THR A 631 6.83 -8.44 -1.03
CA THR A 631 7.99 -8.84 -0.22
C THR A 631 7.53 -9.19 1.21
N VAL A 632 8.22 -10.13 1.81
CA VAL A 632 7.97 -10.61 3.18
C VAL A 632 9.28 -10.52 3.93
N ASP A 633 9.28 -9.87 5.08
CA ASP A 633 10.43 -9.88 5.99
C ASP A 633 10.42 -11.14 6.87
N ALA A 634 11.29 -11.22 7.87
CA ALA A 634 11.40 -12.41 8.71
C ALA A 634 10.10 -12.76 9.49
N ILE A 635 9.12 -11.85 9.60
CA ILE A 635 7.94 -12.01 10.46
C ILE A 635 6.62 -11.71 9.73
N THR A 636 6.59 -10.73 8.82
CA THR A 636 5.37 -10.20 8.20
C THR A 636 5.56 -9.82 6.74
N PRO A 637 4.50 -9.85 5.91
CA PRO A 637 4.47 -9.11 4.67
C PRO A 637 4.83 -7.63 4.89
N ALA A 638 5.67 -7.09 4.01
CA ALA A 638 6.19 -5.72 4.14
C ALA A 638 5.20 -4.64 3.68
N PRO A 639 4.43 -4.81 2.57
CA PRO A 639 3.61 -3.70 2.09
C PRO A 639 2.41 -3.39 2.98
N GLN A 640 2.21 -2.10 3.27
CA GLN A 640 1.09 -1.59 4.09
C GLN A 640 0.28 -0.49 3.38
N SER A 641 0.76 0.02 2.24
CA SER A 641 0.03 0.97 1.40
C SER A 641 0.39 0.83 -0.08
N TRP A 642 -0.26 1.60 -0.95
CA TRP A 642 0.07 1.73 -2.37
C TRP A 642 1.47 2.32 -2.62
N GLY A 643 2.03 3.04 -1.64
CA GLY A 643 3.41 3.51 -1.68
C GLY A 643 4.43 2.37 -1.63
N SER A 644 4.18 1.40 -0.75
CA SER A 644 4.98 0.18 -0.59
C SER A 644 4.64 -0.97 -1.56
N TYR A 645 3.52 -0.88 -2.29
CA TYR A 645 3.08 -1.85 -3.30
C TYR A 645 2.61 -1.10 -4.57
N PRO A 646 3.54 -0.69 -5.44
CA PRO A 646 3.19 0.11 -6.61
C PRO A 646 2.46 -0.74 -7.66
N ILE A 647 1.42 -0.16 -8.26
CA ILE A 647 0.68 -0.71 -9.42
C ILE A 647 0.84 0.22 -10.63
N GLN A 648 0.49 -0.24 -11.83
CA GLN A 648 0.48 0.61 -13.02
C GLN A 648 -0.44 1.83 -12.86
N SER A 649 0.06 2.99 -13.28
CA SER A 649 -0.67 4.25 -13.37
C SER A 649 -1.21 4.47 -14.79
N PHE A 650 -2.20 5.35 -14.94
CA PHE A 650 -2.89 5.59 -16.21
C PHE A 650 -1.97 5.97 -17.38
N ASP A 651 -0.88 6.69 -17.11
CA ASP A 651 0.13 7.11 -18.10
C ASP A 651 0.99 5.96 -18.64
N THR A 652 0.96 4.81 -17.98
CA THR A 652 1.74 3.62 -18.35
C THR A 652 0.89 2.51 -18.98
N LEU A 653 -0.41 2.75 -19.18
CA LEU A 653 -1.31 1.76 -19.76
C LEU A 653 -1.03 1.58 -21.27
N PRO A 654 -1.01 0.33 -21.77
CA PRO A 654 -0.87 0.08 -23.20
C PRO A 654 -2.14 0.49 -23.96
N GLU A 655 -2.00 0.65 -25.28
CA GLU A 655 -3.17 0.61 -26.16
C GLU A 655 -3.77 -0.81 -26.12
N ILE A 656 -5.03 -0.94 -25.71
CA ILE A 656 -5.74 -2.22 -25.63
C ILE A 656 -6.73 -2.32 -26.77
N ARG A 657 -6.59 -3.35 -27.62
CA ARG A 657 -7.54 -3.70 -28.68
C ARG A 657 -8.09 -5.10 -28.42
N SER A 658 -9.35 -5.33 -28.74
CA SER A 658 -10.00 -6.62 -28.54
C SER A 658 -10.83 -7.06 -29.74
N MET A 659 -10.76 -8.34 -30.05
CA MET A 659 -11.59 -9.03 -31.04
C MET A 659 -12.36 -10.15 -30.35
N LEU A 660 -13.68 -10.13 -30.51
CA LEU A 660 -14.57 -11.18 -30.03
C LEU A 660 -14.88 -12.14 -31.19
N ILE A 661 -14.62 -13.43 -31.03
CA ILE A 661 -14.98 -14.42 -32.05
C ILE A 661 -16.47 -14.74 -31.95
N ALA A 662 -17.22 -14.42 -33.01
CA ALA A 662 -18.65 -14.65 -33.07
C ALA A 662 -18.95 -16.15 -33.22
N ARG A 663 -19.55 -16.75 -32.19
CA ARG A 663 -20.04 -18.13 -32.20
C ARG A 663 -21.43 -18.22 -31.56
N PRO A 664 -22.47 -17.61 -32.15
CA PRO A 664 -23.80 -17.56 -31.54
C PRO A 664 -24.47 -18.94 -31.36
N GLY A 665 -24.05 -19.95 -32.13
CA GLY A 665 -24.54 -21.33 -31.98
C GLY A 665 -23.86 -22.14 -30.87
N ASP A 666 -22.76 -21.65 -30.30
CA ASP A 666 -22.04 -22.32 -29.21
C ASP A 666 -22.58 -21.85 -27.85
N PRO A 667 -22.48 -22.68 -26.79
CA PRO A 667 -22.81 -22.25 -25.43
C PRO A 667 -22.03 -21.00 -25.01
N ALA A 668 -22.65 -20.13 -24.22
CA ALA A 668 -21.97 -18.98 -23.62
C ALA A 668 -20.96 -19.45 -22.57
N LEU A 669 -19.71 -18.99 -22.68
CA LEU A 669 -18.62 -19.35 -21.78
C LEU A 669 -18.25 -18.18 -20.86
N GLY A 670 -17.56 -18.51 -19.76
CA GLY A 670 -17.07 -17.53 -18.80
C GLY A 670 -15.82 -16.78 -19.26
N VAL A 671 -15.84 -15.44 -19.18
CA VAL A 671 -14.73 -14.55 -19.58
C VAL A 671 -14.09 -13.80 -18.40
N GLY A 672 -14.38 -14.22 -17.17
CA GLY A 672 -13.93 -13.52 -15.96
C GLY A 672 -12.40 -13.44 -15.85
N GLU A 673 -11.71 -14.46 -16.37
CA GLU A 673 -10.26 -14.65 -16.16
C GLU A 673 -9.50 -15.02 -17.46
N SER A 674 -10.17 -15.49 -18.51
CA SER A 674 -9.53 -16.07 -19.71
C SER A 674 -8.52 -15.14 -20.39
N ALA A 675 -8.87 -13.86 -20.55
CA ALA A 675 -8.00 -12.88 -21.21
C ALA A 675 -6.77 -12.50 -20.37
N ALA A 676 -6.73 -12.83 -19.08
CA ALA A 676 -5.56 -12.58 -18.23
C ALA A 676 -4.45 -13.61 -18.53
N VAL A 677 -4.83 -14.85 -18.78
CA VAL A 677 -3.96 -16.04 -18.72
C VAL A 677 -2.72 -15.97 -19.65
N PRO A 678 -2.82 -15.49 -20.92
CA PRO A 678 -1.66 -15.45 -21.82
C PRO A 678 -0.62 -14.35 -21.52
N ALA A 679 -0.95 -13.40 -20.64
CA ALA A 679 -0.25 -12.11 -20.55
C ALA A 679 1.26 -12.21 -20.30
N ALA A 680 1.65 -12.94 -19.26
CA ALA A 680 3.05 -13.00 -18.83
C ALA A 680 3.96 -13.61 -19.91
N ALA A 681 3.50 -14.69 -20.56
CA ALA A 681 4.24 -15.30 -21.66
C ALA A 681 4.30 -14.42 -22.90
N ALA A 682 3.19 -13.78 -23.29
CA ALA A 682 3.19 -12.86 -24.43
C ALA A 682 4.20 -11.73 -24.23
N ILE A 683 4.23 -11.12 -23.04
CA ILE A 683 5.17 -10.04 -22.71
C ILE A 683 6.61 -10.57 -22.70
N ALA A 684 6.88 -11.72 -22.06
CA ALA A 684 8.21 -12.32 -22.05
C ALA A 684 8.73 -12.64 -23.46
N ASN A 685 7.85 -13.17 -24.33
CA ASN A 685 8.17 -13.48 -25.72
C ASN A 685 8.42 -12.21 -26.55
N ALA A 686 7.71 -11.11 -26.26
CA ALA A 686 7.96 -9.81 -26.88
C ALA A 686 9.32 -9.23 -26.47
N ILE A 687 9.70 -9.36 -25.19
CA ILE A 687 11.01 -8.93 -24.68
C ILE A 687 12.13 -9.73 -25.35
N PHE A 688 11.95 -11.05 -25.47
CA PHE A 688 12.90 -11.90 -26.20
C PHE A 688 13.02 -11.49 -27.67
N ASP A 689 11.90 -11.25 -28.35
CA ASP A 689 11.92 -10.77 -29.73
C ASP A 689 12.67 -9.44 -29.88
N ALA A 690 12.51 -8.53 -28.92
CA ALA A 690 13.17 -7.23 -28.90
C ALA A 690 14.68 -7.32 -28.64
N THR A 691 15.10 -8.20 -27.72
CA THR A 691 16.43 -8.10 -27.09
C THR A 691 17.25 -9.38 -27.06
N GLY A 692 16.63 -10.53 -27.29
CA GLY A 692 17.21 -11.86 -27.10
C GLY A 692 17.19 -12.34 -25.64
N VAL A 693 16.77 -11.51 -24.67
CA VAL A 693 16.73 -11.88 -23.25
C VAL A 693 15.49 -12.72 -22.96
N ARG A 694 15.66 -13.82 -22.23
CA ARG A 694 14.57 -14.67 -21.73
C ARG A 694 14.35 -14.42 -20.24
N LEU A 695 13.35 -13.58 -19.91
CA LEU A 695 12.91 -13.38 -18.53
C LEU A 695 11.96 -14.51 -18.12
N ARG A 696 12.34 -15.25 -17.07
CA ARG A 696 11.60 -16.42 -16.56
C ARG A 696 11.04 -16.20 -15.15
N GLU A 697 11.19 -15.01 -14.62
CA GLU A 697 10.79 -14.64 -13.26
C GLU A 697 10.07 -13.30 -13.31
N ALA A 698 8.80 -13.30 -12.91
CA ALA A 698 8.01 -12.08 -12.77
C ALA A 698 8.24 -11.44 -11.39
N PRO A 699 8.11 -10.10 -11.24
CA PRO A 699 7.90 -9.12 -12.31
C PRO A 699 9.14 -8.89 -13.20
N PHE A 700 8.93 -8.49 -14.45
CA PHE A 700 9.97 -8.14 -15.42
C PHE A 700 10.50 -6.72 -15.17
N THR A 701 11.22 -6.56 -14.07
CA THR A 701 11.73 -5.27 -13.62
C THR A 701 12.91 -4.79 -14.48
N PRO A 702 13.19 -3.47 -14.49
CA PRO A 702 14.39 -2.94 -15.13
C PRO A 702 15.69 -3.57 -14.64
N GLU A 703 15.77 -3.93 -13.35
CA GLU A 703 16.94 -4.60 -12.77
C GLU A 703 17.17 -5.97 -13.42
N ARG A 704 16.13 -6.80 -13.48
CA ARG A 704 16.20 -8.13 -14.11
C ARG A 704 16.51 -8.01 -15.60
N MET A 705 15.95 -7.01 -16.27
CA MET A 705 16.22 -6.77 -17.69
C MET A 705 17.69 -6.39 -17.95
N ARG A 706 18.26 -5.48 -17.14
CA ARG A 706 19.69 -5.12 -17.24
C ARG A 706 20.59 -6.31 -16.96
N ALA A 707 20.27 -7.12 -15.96
CA ALA A 707 21.02 -8.35 -15.67
C ALA A 707 21.02 -9.29 -16.89
N GLY A 708 19.85 -9.54 -17.49
CA GLY A 708 19.75 -10.38 -18.70
C GLY A 708 20.48 -9.80 -19.92
N LEU A 709 20.47 -8.48 -20.12
CA LEU A 709 21.23 -7.83 -21.19
C LEU A 709 22.75 -7.98 -20.99
N ALA A 710 23.22 -7.90 -19.75
CA ALA A 710 24.63 -8.08 -19.41
C ALA A 710 25.10 -9.52 -19.71
N GLU A 711 24.27 -10.53 -19.41
CA GLU A 711 24.56 -11.93 -19.72
C GLU A 711 24.72 -12.20 -21.22
N LEU A 712 23.92 -11.57 -22.08
CA LEU A 712 24.04 -11.70 -23.55
C LEU A 712 25.25 -10.96 -24.14
N GLY A 713 25.71 -9.90 -23.49
CA GLY A 713 26.71 -8.96 -24.01
C GLY A 713 28.17 -9.27 -23.67
N GLY A 714 28.47 -10.30 -22.87
CA GLY A 714 29.84 -10.71 -22.57
C GLY A 714 30.73 -9.58 -22.03
N ALA A 715 30.26 -8.84 -21.03
CA ALA A 715 31.11 -8.02 -20.17
C ALA A 715 31.08 -8.60 -18.74
N PRO A 716 32.21 -8.69 -18.03
CA PRO A 716 32.24 -9.23 -16.68
C PRO A 716 31.40 -8.36 -15.74
N PRO A 717 30.92 -8.92 -14.61
CA PRO A 717 30.14 -8.17 -13.63
C PRO A 717 30.89 -6.90 -13.23
N LEU A 718 30.18 -5.76 -13.17
CA LEU A 718 30.66 -4.61 -12.42
C LEU A 718 31.03 -5.12 -11.02
N PRO A 719 32.23 -4.80 -10.51
CA PRO A 719 32.66 -5.32 -9.23
C PRO A 719 31.67 -4.88 -8.15
N ALA A 720 31.30 -5.83 -7.28
CA ALA A 720 30.78 -5.48 -5.97
C ALA A 720 31.72 -4.46 -5.31
N PRO A 721 31.22 -3.46 -4.58
CA PRO A 721 32.10 -2.64 -3.76
C PRO A 721 32.90 -3.58 -2.85
N ASP A 722 34.23 -3.49 -3.00
CA ASP A 722 35.18 -4.28 -2.24
C ASP A 722 34.86 -4.10 -0.75
N ALA A 723 34.49 -5.20 -0.08
CA ALA A 723 34.30 -5.21 1.35
C ALA A 723 35.58 -4.69 1.99
N GLY A 724 35.47 -3.51 2.60
CA GLY A 724 36.57 -2.79 3.21
C GLY A 724 37.46 -3.73 4.02
N GLN A 725 38.76 -3.69 3.70
CA GLN A 725 39.79 -4.41 4.42
C GLN A 725 39.59 -4.23 5.93
N LYS A 726 39.43 -5.36 6.62
CA LYS A 726 39.48 -5.44 8.09
C LYS A 726 40.66 -4.60 8.60
N PRO A 727 40.49 -3.82 9.67
CA PRO A 727 41.58 -3.03 10.23
C PRO A 727 42.74 -3.97 10.57
N ARG A 728 43.92 -3.73 9.98
CA ARG A 728 45.15 -4.41 10.39
C ARG A 728 45.39 -4.09 11.86
N ARG A 729 45.12 -5.09 12.72
CA ARG A 729 45.70 -5.18 14.06
C ARG A 729 47.22 -5.14 13.92
N ARG A 730 47.80 -3.95 14.09
CA ARG A 730 49.22 -3.80 14.39
C ARG A 730 49.33 -3.79 15.92
N ARG A 731 49.83 -4.90 16.46
CA ARG A 731 50.29 -5.00 17.85
C ARG A 731 51.42 -3.99 18.03
N TRP A 732 51.15 -2.92 18.76
CA TRP A 732 52.15 -2.17 19.52
C TRP A 732 51.66 -2.16 20.96
N ALA A 733 51.88 -3.30 21.63
CA ALA A 733 52.07 -3.31 23.06
C ALA A 733 53.53 -2.86 23.32
N ALA A 734 53.72 -2.08 24.38
CA ALA A 734 54.92 -1.29 24.73
C ALA A 734 55.09 -0.07 23.81
N TRP A 735 54.89 1.17 24.25
CA TRP A 735 55.40 1.77 25.47
C TRP A 735 54.35 2.64 26.17
N ALA A 736 53.91 2.18 27.34
CA ALA A 736 53.44 3.05 28.41
C ALA A 736 54.69 3.49 29.19
N GLY A 737 54.91 4.80 29.35
CA GLY A 737 55.99 5.31 30.19
C GLY A 737 56.46 6.71 29.79
N GLY A 738 55.85 7.73 30.39
CA GLY A 738 56.21 9.15 30.23
C GLY A 738 55.48 9.79 29.05
N ILE A 739 54.36 10.50 29.23
CA ILE A 739 54.22 11.76 29.96
C ILE A 739 52.90 11.72 30.75
N ALA A 740 52.91 11.06 31.91
CA ALA A 740 51.83 11.10 32.90
C ALA A 740 52.29 11.78 34.21
N GLY A 741 53.39 12.55 34.14
CA GLY A 741 54.09 13.08 35.31
C GLY A 741 54.34 14.60 35.27
N ALA A 742 53.50 15.38 34.57
CA ALA A 742 53.61 16.85 34.57
C ALA A 742 52.28 17.62 34.55
N LEU A 743 51.11 16.96 34.68
CA LEU A 743 49.80 17.66 34.82
C LEU A 743 48.94 17.17 35.98
N THR A 744 49.50 16.40 36.92
CA THR A 744 48.84 15.99 38.16
C THR A 744 49.20 16.84 39.39
N LEU A 745 49.88 17.98 39.21
CA LEU A 745 50.17 18.95 40.27
C LEU A 745 49.70 20.39 39.97
N GLY A 746 48.80 20.56 39.00
CA GLY A 746 48.21 21.88 38.65
C GLY A 746 46.69 21.95 38.56
N ALA A 747 45.95 20.86 38.85
CA ALA A 747 44.48 20.80 38.67
C ALA A 747 43.66 20.68 39.97
N VAL A 748 44.26 20.86 41.15
CA VAL A 748 43.56 20.87 42.46
C VAL A 748 43.40 22.30 43.02
N ALA A 749 43.68 23.34 42.23
CA ALA A 749 43.51 24.74 42.66
C ALA A 749 42.75 25.62 41.65
N LEU A 750 41.76 25.06 40.94
CA LEU A 750 40.76 25.89 40.24
C LEU A 750 39.53 26.06 41.14
N PRO A 751 39.14 27.29 41.51
CA PRO A 751 38.09 27.50 42.49
C PRO A 751 36.76 26.99 41.94
N MET A 752 36.16 25.99 42.61
CA MET A 752 34.71 25.79 42.51
C MET A 752 34.06 27.09 43.00
N ALA A 753 33.20 27.68 42.18
CA ALA A 753 32.48 28.88 42.58
C ALA A 753 31.67 28.60 43.85
N ARG A 754 31.63 29.53 44.80
CA ARG A 754 30.83 29.35 46.02
C ARG A 754 29.35 29.16 45.66
N ALA A 755 28.71 28.19 46.32
CA ALA A 755 27.26 28.03 46.26
C ALA A 755 26.58 29.31 46.73
N LEU A 756 25.53 29.74 46.02
CA LEU A 756 24.67 30.83 46.48
C LEU A 756 23.54 30.22 47.34
N PRO A 757 23.24 30.81 48.51
CA PRO A 757 22.17 30.31 49.36
C PRO A 757 20.84 30.32 48.59
N PRO A 758 19.97 29.31 48.78
CA PRO A 758 18.64 29.32 48.19
C PRO A 758 17.88 30.55 48.70
N GLN A 759 17.19 31.24 47.79
CA GLN A 759 16.40 32.43 48.09
C GLN A 759 15.08 32.28 47.33
N ALA A 760 13.96 32.36 48.05
CA ALA A 760 12.65 32.32 47.42
C ALA A 760 12.55 33.43 46.38
N ALA A 761 12.14 33.07 45.16
CA ALA A 761 11.93 34.02 44.09
C ALA A 761 10.78 34.98 44.44
N PRO A 762 10.79 36.23 43.93
CA PRO A 762 9.66 37.13 44.07
C PRO A 762 8.38 36.51 43.49
N SER A 763 7.23 36.78 44.10
CA SER A 763 5.93 36.29 43.61
C SER A 763 5.69 36.77 42.17
N ALA A 764 5.12 35.91 41.32
CA ALA A 764 4.71 36.26 39.96
C ALA A 764 3.89 37.57 39.88
N ALA A 765 3.02 37.82 40.87
CA ALA A 765 2.18 39.02 40.93
C ALA A 765 2.95 40.32 41.22
N SER A 766 4.24 40.24 41.59
CA SER A 766 5.07 41.40 41.90
C SER A 766 5.76 42.02 40.67
N PHE A 767 5.69 41.36 39.50
CA PHE A 767 6.30 41.84 38.27
C PHE A 767 5.31 42.65 37.42
N ALA A 768 5.79 43.75 36.84
CA ALA A 768 4.98 44.58 35.96
C ALA A 768 4.68 43.88 34.62
N ALA A 769 3.48 44.07 34.08
CA ALA A 769 3.05 43.41 32.84
C ALA A 769 3.99 43.66 31.63
N PRO A 770 4.54 44.88 31.39
CA PRO A 770 5.49 45.08 30.29
C PRO A 770 6.80 44.27 30.45
N LEU A 771 7.26 44.07 31.70
CA LEU A 771 8.42 43.24 31.99
C LEU A 771 8.13 41.77 31.69
N LEU A 772 6.94 41.29 32.04
CA LEU A 772 6.52 39.91 31.78
C LEU A 772 6.34 39.63 30.28
N GLU A 773 5.77 40.56 29.52
CA GLU A 773 5.66 40.42 28.06
C GLU A 773 7.04 40.42 27.39
N ARG A 774 7.95 41.31 27.81
CA ARG A 774 9.35 41.28 27.36
C ARG A 774 10.02 39.95 27.71
N GLY A 775 9.79 39.42 28.90
CA GLY A 775 10.28 38.11 29.33
C GLY A 775 9.69 36.94 28.52
N ARG A 776 8.40 36.99 28.19
CA ARG A 776 7.73 36.02 27.30
C ARG A 776 8.36 36.01 25.91
N GLN A 777 8.68 37.18 25.36
CA GLN A 777 9.35 37.32 24.06
C GLN A 777 10.77 36.77 24.08
N VAL A 778 11.55 37.02 25.15
CA VAL A 778 12.88 36.43 25.32
C VAL A 778 12.80 34.91 25.48
N PHE A 779 11.81 34.41 26.23
CA PHE A 779 11.55 32.99 26.41
C PHE A 779 11.20 32.30 25.09
N ALA A 780 10.38 32.94 24.24
CA ALA A 780 10.05 32.46 22.91
C ALA A 780 11.24 32.54 21.94
N THR A 781 11.98 33.64 21.95
CA THR A 781 13.21 33.81 21.12
C THR A 781 14.24 32.75 21.44
N GLY A 782 14.47 32.46 22.72
CA GLY A 782 15.45 31.47 23.18
C GLY A 782 15.01 30.02 23.10
N ASP A 783 13.82 29.75 22.55
CA ASP A 783 13.26 28.40 22.35
C ASP A 783 13.20 27.55 23.65
N CYS A 784 12.98 28.21 24.79
CA CYS A 784 13.12 27.59 26.11
C CYS A 784 12.15 26.41 26.31
N ALA A 785 10.91 26.53 25.86
CA ALA A 785 9.89 25.49 26.01
C ALA A 785 10.23 24.21 25.24
N VAL A 786 10.84 24.32 24.06
CA VAL A 786 11.16 23.17 23.20
C VAL A 786 12.28 22.34 23.80
N CYS A 787 13.32 22.99 24.34
CA CYS A 787 14.40 22.29 25.02
C CYS A 787 13.94 21.71 26.38
N HIS A 788 13.11 22.44 27.13
CA HIS A 788 12.77 22.10 28.51
C HIS A 788 11.42 21.38 28.68
N THR A 789 10.86 20.83 27.61
CA THR A 789 9.69 19.93 27.67
C THR A 789 10.11 18.56 27.15
N ALA A 790 10.00 17.52 27.98
CA ALA A 790 10.23 16.15 27.55
C ALA A 790 9.08 15.65 26.66
N GLN A 791 9.36 14.64 25.83
CA GLN A 791 8.31 13.93 25.09
C GLN A 791 7.30 13.35 26.10
N ASP A 792 6.03 13.69 25.94
CA ASP A 792 4.92 13.37 26.87
C ASP A 792 5.08 13.92 28.31
N GLY A 793 6.02 14.84 28.52
CA GLY A 793 6.26 15.49 29.81
C GLY A 793 5.43 16.75 30.03
N SER A 794 5.34 17.21 31.28
CA SER A 794 4.71 18.50 31.58
C SER A 794 5.52 19.66 30.97
N PRO A 795 4.85 20.70 30.43
CA PRO A 795 5.53 21.85 29.83
C PRO A 795 6.58 22.47 30.77
N ASN A 796 7.78 22.72 30.25
CA ASN A 796 8.89 23.38 30.95
C ASN A 796 9.48 22.61 32.15
N ALA A 797 9.02 21.39 32.42
CA ALA A 797 9.43 20.61 33.58
C ALA A 797 10.80 19.89 33.42
N GLY A 798 11.46 20.05 32.27
CA GLY A 798 12.75 19.44 31.96
C GLY A 798 12.68 17.95 31.67
N GLY A 799 13.83 17.28 31.67
CA GLY A 799 13.95 15.83 31.50
C GLY A 799 14.17 15.37 30.05
N ARG A 800 14.22 16.29 29.09
CA ARG A 800 14.51 15.95 27.69
C ARG A 800 15.97 15.50 27.52
N PRO A 801 16.26 14.32 26.94
CA PRO A 801 17.62 13.87 26.69
C PRO A 801 18.24 14.59 25.48
N MET A 802 19.44 15.14 25.64
CA MET A 802 20.27 15.70 24.58
C MET A 802 21.52 14.82 24.43
N LYS A 803 21.57 14.07 23.32
CA LYS A 803 22.71 13.20 22.99
C LYS A 803 23.86 14.04 22.43
N THR A 804 25.05 13.85 22.98
CA THR A 804 26.28 14.47 22.50
C THR A 804 27.33 13.38 22.25
N PRO A 805 28.40 13.66 21.48
CA PRO A 805 29.52 12.73 21.32
C PRO A 805 30.20 12.33 22.65
N PHE A 806 29.94 13.07 23.73
CA PHE A 806 30.57 12.89 25.04
C PHE A 806 29.64 12.26 26.08
N GLY A 807 28.39 11.94 25.71
CA GLY A 807 27.37 11.43 26.62
C GLY A 807 26.01 12.13 26.46
N THR A 808 25.09 11.86 27.39
CA THR A 808 23.73 12.42 27.37
C THR A 808 23.54 13.43 28.50
N VAL A 809 23.11 14.64 28.15
CA VAL A 809 22.71 15.68 29.09
C VAL A 809 21.18 15.73 29.14
N PHE A 810 20.59 15.93 30.32
CA PHE A 810 19.13 16.09 30.46
C PHE A 810 18.81 17.55 30.78
N THR A 811 17.77 18.10 30.15
CA THR A 811 17.36 19.49 30.40
C THR A 811 16.75 19.64 31.80
N THR A 812 16.91 20.83 32.39
CA THR A 812 16.49 21.13 33.77
C THR A 812 15.02 21.55 33.85
N ASN A 813 14.41 21.43 35.02
CA ASN A 813 13.08 22.00 35.27
C ASN A 813 13.16 23.53 35.37
N LEU A 814 12.45 24.26 34.50
CA LEU A 814 12.41 25.72 34.49
C LEU A 814 11.26 26.31 35.31
N THR A 815 10.32 25.48 35.77
CA THR A 815 9.15 25.96 36.52
C THR A 815 9.57 26.53 37.89
N PRO A 816 8.76 27.40 38.52
CA PRO A 816 9.07 27.98 39.83
C PRO A 816 8.85 27.00 41.00
N ASP A 817 8.91 25.69 40.76
CA ASP A 817 8.89 24.71 41.84
C ASP A 817 10.10 24.93 42.77
N PRO A 818 9.90 25.02 44.11
CA PRO A 818 10.97 25.34 45.04
C PRO A 818 11.98 24.22 45.25
N GLU A 819 11.62 22.96 44.98
CA GLU A 819 12.47 21.81 45.26
C GLU A 819 13.27 21.36 44.05
N THR A 820 12.61 21.21 42.90
CA THR A 820 13.21 20.66 41.68
C THR A 820 13.37 21.70 40.57
N GLY A 821 12.75 22.87 40.70
CA GLY A 821 12.77 23.96 39.72
C GLY A 821 13.53 25.22 40.16
N LEU A 822 13.09 26.38 39.65
CA LEU A 822 13.70 27.69 39.84
C LEU A 822 13.12 28.49 41.02
N GLY A 823 12.17 27.94 41.80
CA GLY A 823 11.46 28.69 42.85
C GLY A 823 12.34 29.21 43.99
N ASN A 824 13.50 28.59 44.20
CA ASN A 824 14.50 28.98 45.20
C ASN A 824 15.79 29.57 44.60
N TRP A 825 15.73 30.05 43.36
CA TRP A 825 16.84 30.70 42.69
C TRP A 825 16.70 32.22 42.74
N SER A 826 17.70 32.92 43.26
CA SER A 826 17.77 34.38 43.11
C SER A 826 18.12 34.75 41.65
N PHE A 827 17.79 35.98 41.24
CA PHE A 827 18.21 36.50 39.93
C PHE A 827 19.72 36.38 39.73
N ALA A 828 20.54 36.66 40.75
CA ALA A 828 21.99 36.52 40.65
C ALA A 828 22.45 35.07 40.41
N ALA A 829 21.74 34.07 40.97
CA ALA A 829 22.02 32.66 40.71
C ALA A 829 21.59 32.24 39.30
N PHE A 830 20.42 32.72 38.85
CA PHE A 830 19.90 32.49 37.50
C PHE A 830 20.82 33.11 36.43
N ASP A 831 21.13 34.40 36.57
CA ASP A 831 22.03 35.16 35.70
C ASP A 831 23.42 34.51 35.58
N ARG A 832 23.96 34.03 36.72
CA ARG A 832 25.23 33.30 36.76
C ARG A 832 25.15 31.98 35.99
N ALA A 833 24.06 31.23 36.09
CA ALA A 833 23.89 30.00 35.32
C ALA A 833 23.79 30.31 33.83
N MET A 834 22.95 31.28 33.45
CA MET A 834 22.68 31.67 32.08
C MET A 834 23.90 32.25 31.37
N ARG A 835 24.68 33.13 32.00
CA ARG A 835 25.79 33.85 31.33
C ARG A 835 27.19 33.35 31.68
N ARG A 836 27.33 32.53 32.73
CA ARG A 836 28.64 32.01 33.17
C ARG A 836 28.74 30.49 33.17
N GLY A 837 27.65 29.77 32.89
CA GLY A 837 27.62 28.31 32.89
C GLY A 837 27.89 27.72 34.28
N ILE A 838 27.52 28.41 35.36
CA ILE A 838 27.75 27.97 36.74
C ILE A 838 26.41 27.89 37.48
N SER A 839 26.02 26.67 37.86
CA SER A 839 24.80 26.38 38.62
C SER A 839 24.79 27.08 39.99
N ARG A 840 23.61 27.23 40.62
CA ARG A 840 23.43 27.84 41.97
C ARG A 840 24.34 27.22 43.03
N ASP A 841 24.48 25.90 43.03
CA ASP A 841 25.33 25.12 43.95
C ASP A 841 26.83 25.17 43.60
N GLY A 842 27.22 25.87 42.54
CA GLY A 842 28.62 26.18 42.22
C GLY A 842 29.29 25.22 41.24
N HIS A 843 28.61 24.17 40.78
CA HIS A 843 29.16 23.29 39.74
C HIS A 843 29.03 23.89 38.34
N ASN A 844 30.00 23.61 37.46
CA ASN A 844 29.95 24.04 36.06
C ASN A 844 28.94 23.20 35.26
N LEU A 845 28.05 23.89 34.55
CA LEU A 845 27.10 23.31 33.61
C LEU A 845 27.85 22.75 32.38
N TYR A 846 27.21 21.83 31.66
CA TYR A 846 27.78 21.33 30.40
C TYR A 846 27.45 22.31 29.27
N PRO A 847 28.36 22.56 28.33
CA PRO A 847 28.18 23.51 27.21
C PRO A 847 27.17 23.04 26.14
N ALA A 848 26.40 21.98 26.43
CA ALA A 848 25.14 21.70 25.74
C ALA A 848 24.07 22.76 26.07
N PHE A 849 24.16 23.39 27.24
CA PHE A 849 23.39 24.58 27.59
C PHE A 849 24.05 25.81 26.94
N PRO A 850 23.35 26.62 26.12
CA PRO A 850 23.98 27.65 25.28
C PRO A 850 24.33 28.94 26.05
N TYR A 851 24.96 28.81 27.22
CA TYR A 851 25.36 29.96 28.04
C TYR A 851 26.42 30.85 27.38
N THR A 852 27.12 30.35 26.35
CA THR A 852 28.03 31.14 25.50
C THR A 852 27.27 32.15 24.62
N ALA A 853 26.05 31.83 24.19
CA ALA A 853 25.19 32.77 23.47
C ALA A 853 24.49 33.71 24.44
N PHE A 854 23.93 33.18 25.54
CA PHE A 854 23.25 34.00 26.53
C PHE A 854 24.18 35.01 27.24
N ALA A 855 25.49 34.76 27.31
CA ALA A 855 26.47 35.73 27.78
C ALA A 855 26.44 37.06 27.01
N LYS A 856 25.99 37.03 25.75
CA LYS A 856 25.83 38.20 24.87
C LYS A 856 24.58 39.04 25.18
N MET A 857 23.62 38.50 25.93
CA MET A 857 22.38 39.19 26.27
C MET A 857 22.61 40.30 27.29
N ASP A 858 21.80 41.35 27.21
CA ASP A 858 21.80 42.42 28.21
C ASP A 858 21.16 41.96 29.53
N GLY A 859 21.41 42.72 30.59
CA GLY A 859 20.92 42.39 31.92
C GLY A 859 19.40 42.59 32.10
N GLU A 860 18.78 43.46 31.30
CA GLU A 860 17.35 43.75 31.40
C GLU A 860 16.52 42.60 30.83
N ASP A 861 16.90 42.08 29.65
CA ASP A 861 16.28 40.92 29.03
C ASP A 861 16.48 39.65 29.88
N MET A 862 17.65 39.52 30.51
CA MET A 862 17.91 38.41 31.43
C MET A 862 17.01 38.49 32.67
N TYR A 863 16.78 39.68 33.21
CA TYR A 863 15.85 39.90 34.33
C TYR A 863 14.39 39.69 33.93
N ALA A 864 14.01 40.15 32.74
CA ALA A 864 12.68 39.93 32.19
C ALA A 864 12.38 38.44 31.98
N LEU A 865 13.33 37.68 31.42
CA LEU A 865 13.23 36.22 31.29
C LEU A 865 13.06 35.55 32.65
N TYR A 866 13.90 35.91 33.63
CA TYR A 866 13.78 35.41 34.99
C TYR A 866 12.38 35.68 35.57
N ALA A 867 11.89 36.92 35.47
CA ALA A 867 10.56 37.31 35.95
C ALA A 867 9.44 36.49 35.29
N TYR A 868 9.51 36.28 33.97
CA TYR A 868 8.54 35.47 33.23
C TYR A 868 8.57 33.99 33.65
N LEU A 869 9.76 33.40 33.85
CA LEU A 869 9.87 32.02 34.32
C LEU A 869 9.20 31.80 35.68
N GLN A 870 9.17 32.82 36.55
CA GLN A 870 8.47 32.74 37.83
C GLN A 870 6.93 32.76 37.72
N THR A 871 6.38 33.03 36.53
CA THR A 871 4.92 32.99 36.29
C THR A 871 4.43 31.65 35.77
N LEU A 872 5.34 30.76 35.36
CA LEU A 872 4.99 29.43 34.87
C LEU A 872 4.31 28.59 35.97
N ALA A 873 3.46 27.66 35.56
CA ALA A 873 2.84 26.71 36.49
C ALA A 873 3.96 25.89 37.20
N PRO A 874 4.00 25.86 38.55
CA PRO A 874 4.97 25.03 39.27
C PRO A 874 4.74 23.55 39.01
N VAL A 875 5.78 22.82 38.60
CA VAL A 875 5.73 21.37 38.43
C VAL A 875 6.88 20.73 39.18
N ARG A 876 6.58 19.87 40.15
CA ARG A 876 7.58 19.09 40.86
C ARG A 876 8.02 17.89 40.00
N ALA A 877 9.12 18.06 39.27
CA ALA A 877 9.72 17.04 38.43
C ALA A 877 11.24 16.95 38.67
N ALA A 878 11.73 15.82 39.17
CA ALA A 878 13.16 15.58 39.31
C ALA A 878 13.75 15.01 38.01
N VAL A 879 14.75 15.68 37.44
CA VAL A 879 15.34 15.28 36.16
C VAL A 879 16.54 14.34 36.35
N PRO A 880 16.76 13.37 35.44
CA PRO A 880 17.94 12.50 35.51
C PRO A 880 19.25 13.28 35.46
N ARG A 881 20.29 12.78 36.14
CA ARG A 881 21.65 13.35 36.03
C ARG A 881 22.26 13.04 34.67
N ALA A 882 23.05 13.97 34.14
CA ALA A 882 23.82 13.77 32.91
C ALA A 882 24.74 12.54 33.01
N ARG A 883 24.81 11.77 31.93
CA ARG A 883 25.60 10.54 31.78
C ARG A 883 26.73 10.81 30.79
N MET A 884 27.92 11.16 31.29
CA MET A 884 29.08 11.55 30.47
C MET A 884 30.21 10.52 30.53
N VAL A 885 30.99 10.41 29.45
CA VAL A 885 32.17 9.52 29.40
C VAL A 885 33.28 10.05 30.31
N ALA A 886 34.05 9.16 30.95
CA ALA A 886 35.20 9.57 31.76
C ALA A 886 36.39 10.00 30.87
N PRO A 887 37.16 11.05 31.23
CA PRO A 887 37.06 11.92 32.41
C PRO A 887 36.15 13.17 32.23
N LEU A 888 35.40 13.28 31.13
CA LEU A 888 34.47 14.41 30.86
C LEU A 888 33.26 14.45 31.82
N ASN A 889 33.05 13.40 32.61
CA ASN A 889 32.14 13.40 33.76
C ASN A 889 32.63 14.29 34.92
N LEU A 890 33.92 14.67 34.97
CA LEU A 890 34.48 15.51 36.02
C LEU A 890 34.21 17.01 35.73
N ARG A 891 33.45 17.65 36.60
CA ARG A 891 33.05 19.07 36.49
C ARG A 891 34.22 20.10 36.40
N PRO A 892 35.42 19.86 36.97
CA PRO A 892 36.57 20.75 36.76
C PRO A 892 37.04 20.86 35.31
N VAL A 893 36.79 19.82 34.48
CA VAL A 893 37.12 19.85 33.04
C VAL A 893 36.30 20.94 32.32
N ASN A 894 35.06 21.16 32.74
CA ASN A 894 34.22 22.24 32.19
C ASN A 894 34.71 23.64 32.60
N ALA A 895 35.42 23.78 33.72
CA ALA A 895 36.01 25.07 34.11
C ALA A 895 37.15 25.47 33.15
N ALA A 896 38.00 24.51 32.79
CA ALA A 896 39.04 24.70 31.77
C ALA A 896 38.43 24.96 30.39
N TRP A 897 37.33 24.26 30.05
CA TRP A 897 36.58 24.53 28.81
C TRP A 897 36.05 25.97 28.77
N ASN A 898 35.44 26.45 29.86
CA ASN A 898 34.95 27.82 29.96
C ASN A 898 36.08 28.85 29.82
N LEU A 899 37.27 28.59 30.35
CA LEU A 899 38.42 29.48 30.19
C LEU A 899 38.83 29.62 28.71
N LEU A 900 38.67 28.57 27.92
CA LEU A 900 39.07 28.53 26.52
C LEU A 900 38.00 29.09 25.57
N TYR A 901 36.72 28.91 25.89
CA TYR A 901 35.62 29.09 24.91
C TYR A 901 34.49 30.02 25.36
N LEU A 902 34.44 30.47 26.63
CA LEU A 902 33.41 31.40 27.09
C LEU A 902 33.90 32.84 27.00
N ASP A 903 33.41 33.57 25.99
CA ASP A 903 33.43 35.04 26.00
C ASP A 903 32.26 35.54 26.86
N ARG A 904 32.55 36.50 27.76
CA ARG A 904 31.60 37.03 28.74
C ARG A 904 31.10 38.43 28.37
N ALA A 905 31.56 39.00 27.26
CA ALA A 905 31.17 40.32 26.82
C ALA A 905 29.75 40.33 26.23
N PRO A 906 28.85 41.21 26.71
CA PRO A 906 27.61 41.51 26.01
C PRO A 906 27.87 42.04 24.60
N LEU A 907 26.91 41.88 23.68
CA LEU A 907 27.01 42.51 22.36
C LEU A 907 26.93 44.02 22.48
N VAL A 908 27.84 44.73 21.81
CA VAL A 908 27.84 46.19 21.68
C VAL A 908 27.45 46.56 20.27
N ASP A 909 26.52 47.48 20.10
CA ASP A 909 26.04 47.96 18.80
C ASP A 909 27.18 48.43 17.90
N ASP A 910 27.14 48.00 16.64
CA ASP A 910 28.04 48.49 15.61
C ASP A 910 27.51 49.84 15.09
N PRO A 911 28.23 50.96 15.30
CA PRO A 911 27.77 52.28 14.88
C PRO A 911 27.73 52.43 13.35
N ALA A 912 28.38 51.55 12.59
CA ALA A 912 28.33 51.53 11.12
C ALA A 912 27.09 50.81 10.57
N ARG A 913 26.22 50.24 11.43
CA ARG A 913 25.05 49.45 11.05
C ARG A 913 23.76 50.10 11.53
N SER A 914 22.64 49.76 10.88
CA SER A 914 21.33 50.28 11.26
C SER A 914 20.86 49.72 12.60
N GLN A 915 19.92 50.42 13.26
CA GLN A 915 19.31 49.94 14.49
C GLN A 915 18.61 48.58 14.31
N ALA A 916 17.92 48.40 13.17
CA ALA A 916 17.28 47.12 12.83
C ALA A 916 18.32 46.00 12.67
N TRP A 917 19.48 46.28 12.06
CA TRP A 917 20.56 45.30 11.94
C TRP A 917 21.15 44.92 13.30
N ASN A 918 21.43 45.90 14.16
CA ASN A 918 21.96 45.65 15.51
C ASN A 918 20.96 44.86 16.37
N ARG A 919 19.67 45.22 16.32
CA ARG A 919 18.59 44.46 16.98
C ARG A 919 18.50 43.03 16.46
N GLY A 920 18.59 42.85 15.14
CA GLY A 920 18.60 41.53 14.51
C GLY A 920 19.78 40.67 14.96
N ARG A 921 20.99 41.25 14.98
CA ARG A 921 22.20 40.58 15.47
C ARG A 921 22.03 40.13 16.92
N TYR A 922 21.50 41.01 17.78
CA TYR A 922 21.23 40.68 19.18
C TYR A 922 20.28 39.50 19.33
N LEU A 923 19.17 39.50 18.58
CA LEU A 923 18.17 38.43 18.61
C LEU A 923 18.70 37.10 18.04
N VAL A 924 19.54 37.14 17.01
CA VAL A 924 20.06 35.92 16.34
C VAL A 924 21.28 35.34 17.06
N GLU A 925 22.24 36.16 17.48
CA GLU A 925 23.48 35.68 18.10
C GLU A 925 23.40 35.53 19.62
N GLY A 926 22.53 36.30 20.27
CA GLY A 926 22.36 36.32 21.72
C GLY A 926 21.15 35.50 22.14
N ALA A 927 19.98 36.16 22.19
CA ALA A 927 18.76 35.58 22.74
C ALA A 927 18.31 34.31 22.01
N GLY A 928 18.38 34.28 20.68
CA GLY A 928 17.93 33.16 19.85
C GLY A 928 19.00 32.13 19.49
N HIS A 929 20.27 32.41 19.85
CA HIS A 929 21.40 31.47 19.79
C HIS A 929 21.50 30.63 18.51
N CYS A 930 21.16 31.19 17.33
CA CYS A 930 21.04 30.41 16.09
C CYS A 930 22.35 29.65 15.73
N SER A 931 23.50 30.15 16.17
CA SER A 931 24.80 29.49 16.00
C SER A 931 24.92 28.15 16.73
N ALA A 932 24.16 27.92 17.80
CA ALA A 932 24.18 26.69 18.57
C ALA A 932 23.76 25.47 17.72
N CYS A 933 22.89 25.70 16.73
CA CYS A 933 22.41 24.69 15.78
C CYS A 933 23.03 24.83 14.38
N HIS A 934 23.30 26.05 13.92
CA HIS A 934 23.78 26.31 12.55
C HIS A 934 25.31 26.40 12.42
N SER A 935 26.08 26.24 13.50
CA SER A 935 27.54 26.20 13.44
C SER A 935 28.10 24.81 13.76
N PRO A 936 29.07 24.29 12.99
CA PRO A 936 29.72 23.03 13.29
C PRO A 936 30.53 23.12 14.58
N ARG A 937 30.64 22.01 15.31
CA ARG A 937 31.39 21.93 16.57
C ARG A 937 32.79 21.34 16.39
N SER A 938 33.72 21.71 17.26
CA SER A 938 35.07 21.17 17.34
C SER A 938 35.11 19.82 18.05
N ALA A 939 36.25 19.12 18.02
CA ALA A 939 36.45 17.87 18.76
C ALA A 939 36.29 18.03 20.29
N LEU A 940 36.31 19.26 20.81
CA LEU A 940 36.06 19.59 22.22
C LEU A 940 34.63 20.12 22.46
N GLY A 941 33.75 20.05 21.46
CA GLY A 941 32.33 20.43 21.59
C GLY A 941 32.01 21.92 21.50
N ALA A 942 33.00 22.78 21.25
CA ALA A 942 32.82 24.23 21.06
C ALA A 942 32.42 24.57 19.62
N GLU A 943 31.58 25.60 19.44
CA GLU A 943 31.23 26.15 18.12
C GLU A 943 32.49 26.64 17.39
N LYS A 944 32.61 26.32 16.10
CA LYS A 944 33.70 26.83 15.27
C LYS A 944 33.36 28.25 14.82
N GLY A 945 34.25 29.20 15.12
CA GLY A 945 34.14 30.61 14.68
C GLY A 945 34.70 30.87 13.27
N GLY A 946 34.85 32.14 12.93
CA GLY A 946 35.42 32.58 11.64
C GLY A 946 34.58 32.14 10.45
N ALA A 947 35.22 31.67 9.38
CA ALA A 947 34.53 31.22 8.16
C ALA A 947 33.61 29.99 8.36
N ALA A 948 33.74 29.28 9.48
CA ALA A 948 32.88 28.15 9.83
C ALA A 948 31.66 28.55 10.68
N ALA A 949 31.58 29.80 11.17
CA ALA A 949 30.42 30.26 11.92
C ALA A 949 29.19 30.26 11.01
N LEU A 950 28.07 29.69 11.49
CA LEU A 950 26.80 29.63 10.76
C LEU A 950 26.88 28.96 9.38
N SER A 951 27.88 28.10 9.17
CA SER A 951 28.10 27.39 7.89
C SER A 951 27.25 26.11 7.73
N GLY A 952 26.36 25.83 8.69
CA GLY A 952 25.53 24.64 8.77
C GLY A 952 26.14 23.52 9.61
N ALA A 953 25.28 22.74 10.27
CA ALA A 953 25.69 21.61 11.11
C ALA A 953 24.57 20.56 11.24
N GLU A 954 24.95 19.36 11.68
CA GLU A 954 24.00 18.30 12.02
C GLU A 954 23.60 18.41 13.49
N VAL A 955 22.29 18.36 13.76
CA VAL A 955 21.66 18.44 15.08
C VAL A 955 20.59 17.37 15.14
N ASP A 956 20.79 16.35 15.99
CA ASP A 956 19.81 15.29 16.25
C ASP A 956 19.28 14.58 14.97
N GLY A 957 20.18 14.27 14.02
CA GLY A 957 19.82 13.66 12.73
C GLY A 957 19.31 14.64 11.67
N TRP A 958 19.15 15.92 12.00
CA TRP A 958 18.71 16.97 11.09
C TRP A 958 19.85 17.91 10.69
N TRP A 959 19.91 18.27 9.41
CA TRP A 959 20.90 19.20 8.87
C TRP A 959 20.33 20.61 8.96
N ALA A 960 20.86 21.40 9.89
CA ALA A 960 20.64 22.83 9.97
C ALA A 960 21.42 23.51 8.83
N PRO A 961 20.76 24.10 7.82
CA PRO A 961 21.46 24.68 6.66
C PRO A 961 22.33 25.87 7.04
N ALA A 962 23.33 26.21 6.24
CA ALA A 962 24.10 27.44 6.45
C ALA A 962 23.19 28.67 6.48
N LEU A 963 23.46 29.60 7.40
CA LEU A 963 22.83 30.93 7.46
C LEU A 963 23.77 32.03 6.98
N ALA A 964 25.07 31.75 6.87
CA ALA A 964 26.09 32.69 6.39
C ALA A 964 26.82 32.17 5.15
N GLY A 965 27.47 33.09 4.43
CA GLY A 965 28.30 32.80 3.25
C GLY A 965 27.50 32.71 1.95
N THR A 966 27.99 31.94 0.98
CA THR A 966 27.39 31.88 -0.37
C THR A 966 26.14 30.98 -0.44
N ALA A 967 26.02 29.98 0.44
CA ALA A 967 24.97 28.98 0.37
C ALA A 967 23.54 29.53 0.56
N PRO A 968 23.24 30.45 1.50
CA PRO A 968 21.92 31.06 1.61
C PRO A 968 21.52 31.83 0.34
N ALA A 969 22.45 32.62 -0.22
CA ALA A 969 22.24 33.40 -1.44
C ALA A 969 21.99 32.48 -2.66
N LEU A 970 22.79 31.42 -2.83
CA LEU A 970 22.59 30.43 -3.90
C LEU A 970 21.23 29.73 -3.81
N ARG A 971 20.69 29.53 -2.60
CA ARG A 971 19.34 28.98 -2.43
C ARG A 971 18.24 30.00 -2.68
N GLY A 972 18.58 31.29 -2.75
CA GLY A 972 17.64 32.39 -2.96
C GLY A 972 16.96 32.85 -1.68
N TRP A 973 17.63 32.75 -0.53
CA TRP A 973 17.18 33.45 0.67
C TRP A 973 17.44 34.94 0.53
N ASP A 974 16.40 35.72 0.81
CA ASP A 974 16.42 37.18 0.89
C ASP A 974 15.67 37.61 2.16
N GLU A 975 15.67 38.91 2.44
CA GLU A 975 15.04 39.47 3.63
C GLU A 975 13.54 39.15 3.72
N ASP A 976 12.79 39.26 2.62
CA ASP A 976 11.34 39.05 2.61
C ASP A 976 10.98 37.57 2.83
N ARG A 977 11.74 36.65 2.21
CA ARG A 977 11.56 35.20 2.41
C ARG A 977 11.95 34.77 3.81
N LEU A 978 13.03 35.31 4.38
CA LEU A 978 13.42 35.07 5.76
C LEU A 978 12.33 35.58 6.71
N PHE A 979 11.82 36.79 6.49
CA PHE A 979 10.74 37.36 7.28
C PHE A 979 9.47 36.49 7.23
N ALA A 980 9.04 36.06 6.03
CA ALA A 980 7.90 35.17 5.86
C ALA A 980 8.10 33.82 6.56
N TYR A 981 9.29 33.22 6.41
CA TYR A 981 9.63 31.94 7.05
C TYR A 981 9.61 32.05 8.57
N LEU A 982 10.21 33.09 9.15
CA LEU A 982 10.23 33.29 10.61
C LEU A 982 8.85 33.61 11.19
N GLY A 983 7.92 34.14 10.39
CA GLY A 983 6.56 34.46 10.82
C GLY A 983 5.54 33.33 10.63
N THR A 984 5.71 32.50 9.60
CA THR A 984 4.69 31.52 9.18
C THR A 984 5.20 30.08 9.10
N GLY A 985 6.51 29.86 9.20
CA GLY A 985 7.11 28.56 8.90
C GLY A 985 7.16 28.22 7.43
N HIS A 986 6.79 29.14 6.53
CA HIS A 986 6.76 28.89 5.11
C HIS A 986 7.38 30.04 4.31
N ALA A 987 8.31 29.68 3.42
CA ALA A 987 8.84 30.55 2.37
C ALA A 987 8.40 29.97 1.01
N PRO A 988 7.38 30.55 0.35
CA PRO A 988 6.83 30.03 -0.90
C PRO A 988 7.90 29.71 -1.95
N GLY A 989 7.85 28.49 -2.48
CA GLY A 989 8.79 28.00 -3.49
C GLY A 989 10.22 27.75 -2.99
N LEU A 990 10.49 27.83 -1.68
CA LEU A 990 11.83 27.71 -1.12
C LEU A 990 11.96 26.75 0.07
N ALA A 991 11.12 26.88 1.10
CA ALA A 991 11.22 26.05 2.31
C ALA A 991 9.91 26.03 3.13
N SER A 992 9.69 24.92 3.83
CA SER A 992 8.71 24.80 4.92
C SER A 992 9.44 24.30 6.16
N ALA A 993 9.07 24.80 7.34
CA ALA A 993 9.66 24.39 8.61
C ALA A 993 9.31 22.95 8.93
N ALA A 994 10.32 22.15 9.29
CA ALA A 994 10.20 20.73 9.61
C ALA A 994 11.21 20.36 10.71
N GLY A 995 10.99 19.21 11.34
CA GLY A 995 11.88 18.70 12.38
C GLY A 995 12.11 19.72 13.52
N PRO A 996 13.35 19.89 14.01
CA PRO A 996 13.67 20.81 15.09
C PRO A 996 13.33 22.29 14.82
N MET A 997 13.27 22.71 13.55
CA MET A 997 12.95 24.12 13.22
C MET A 997 11.46 24.43 13.26
N ALA A 998 10.58 23.44 13.13
CA ALA A 998 9.13 23.67 13.18
C ALA A 998 8.68 24.32 14.50
N PRO A 999 9.04 23.80 15.70
CA PRO A 999 8.65 24.43 16.94
C PRO A 999 9.42 25.73 17.23
N VAL A 1000 10.68 25.87 16.77
CA VAL A 1000 11.45 27.13 16.84
C VAL A 1000 10.69 28.25 16.13
N VAL A 1001 10.25 28.01 14.89
CA VAL A 1001 9.49 29.01 14.13
C VAL A 1001 8.13 29.30 14.76
N ALA A 1002 7.44 28.28 15.32
CA ALA A 1002 6.21 28.52 16.05
C ALA A 1002 6.42 29.48 17.24
N GLY A 1003 7.56 29.39 17.94
CA GLY A 1003 7.96 30.36 18.97
C GLY A 1003 8.21 31.76 18.41
N LEU A 1004 9.03 31.86 17.34
CA LEU A 1004 9.40 33.12 16.70
C LEU A 1004 8.20 33.84 16.04
N ALA A 1005 7.20 33.10 15.57
CA ALA A 1005 5.94 33.63 15.05
C ALA A 1005 5.13 34.41 16.10
N THR A 1006 5.43 34.26 17.39
CA THR A 1006 4.78 35.03 18.47
C THR A 1006 5.49 36.35 18.80
N LEU A 1007 6.65 36.63 18.17
CA LEU A 1007 7.39 37.87 18.36
C LEU A 1007 6.74 39.05 17.61
N PRO A 1008 7.00 40.29 18.03
CA PRO A 1008 6.61 41.46 17.26
C PRO A 1008 7.16 41.41 15.82
N GLU A 1009 6.39 41.91 14.87
CA GLU A 1009 6.79 41.98 13.46
C GLU A 1009 8.13 42.70 13.27
N ALA A 1010 8.35 43.80 13.98
CA ALA A 1010 9.60 44.56 13.92
C ALA A 1010 10.83 43.74 14.31
N ASP A 1011 10.70 42.85 15.30
CA ASP A 1011 11.79 41.98 15.75
C ASP A 1011 12.06 40.87 14.73
N ARG A 1012 11.02 40.25 14.15
CA ARG A 1012 11.19 39.29 13.05
C ARG A 1012 11.84 39.93 11.82
N ARG A 1013 11.45 41.16 11.47
CA ARG A 1013 12.04 41.91 10.37
C ARG A 1013 13.50 42.24 10.66
N ALA A 1014 13.82 42.66 11.88
CA ALA A 1014 15.20 42.89 12.32
C ALA A 1014 16.06 41.62 12.19
N MET A 1015 15.55 40.46 12.64
CA MET A 1015 16.24 39.17 12.46
C MET A 1015 16.47 38.85 10.97
N ALA A 1016 15.47 39.07 10.12
CA ALA A 1016 15.58 38.84 8.68
C ALA A 1016 16.63 39.76 8.02
N VAL A 1017 16.67 41.05 8.38
CA VAL A 1017 17.68 42.01 7.92
C VAL A 1017 19.10 41.54 8.27
N TYR A 1018 19.31 41.12 9.52
CA TYR A 1018 20.62 40.63 9.96
C TYR A 1018 21.00 39.34 9.23
N LEU A 1019 20.11 38.34 9.18
CA LEU A 1019 20.37 37.07 8.50
C LEU A 1019 20.64 37.25 7.00
N ALA A 1020 19.89 38.12 6.32
CA ALA A 1020 20.13 38.43 4.91
C ALA A 1020 21.52 39.06 4.69
N SER A 1021 22.01 39.86 5.64
CA SER A 1021 23.34 40.47 5.56
C SER A 1021 24.50 39.49 5.75
N LEU A 1022 24.25 38.29 6.29
CA LEU A 1022 25.25 37.23 6.42
C LEU A 1022 25.46 36.46 5.11
N ALA A 1023 24.51 36.58 4.18
CA ALA A 1023 24.63 36.02 2.84
C ALA A 1023 25.59 36.86 1.98
N ALA A 1024 26.28 36.21 1.05
CA ALA A 1024 27.18 36.90 0.12
C ALA A 1024 26.38 37.83 -0.83
N PRO A 1025 26.65 39.16 -0.87
CA PRO A 1025 25.78 40.14 -1.53
C PRO A 1025 25.77 40.05 -3.07
N ASP A 1026 26.81 39.49 -3.69
CA ASP A 1026 26.98 39.42 -5.15
C ASP A 1026 26.67 38.04 -5.75
N VAL A 1027 26.03 37.16 -4.99
CA VAL A 1027 25.72 35.80 -5.42
C VAL A 1027 24.26 35.69 -5.83
N ALA A 1028 24.01 35.54 -7.12
CA ALA A 1028 22.66 35.29 -7.62
C ALA A 1028 22.16 33.90 -7.18
N PRO A 1029 20.83 33.72 -6.98
CA PRO A 1029 20.24 32.41 -6.75
C PRO A 1029 20.65 31.44 -7.86
N ALA A 1030 21.04 30.23 -7.48
CA ALA A 1030 21.34 29.18 -8.43
C ALA A 1030 20.09 28.89 -9.27
N ALA A 1031 20.30 28.71 -10.57
CA ALA A 1031 19.29 28.15 -11.44
C ALA A 1031 18.81 26.81 -10.85
N VAL A 1032 17.51 26.54 -10.95
CA VAL A 1032 17.00 25.22 -10.56
C VAL A 1032 17.68 24.21 -11.49
N PRO A 1033 18.44 23.23 -10.96
CA PRO A 1033 19.11 22.28 -11.81
C PRO A 1033 18.07 21.51 -12.62
N THR A 1034 18.38 21.26 -13.90
CA THR A 1034 17.60 20.35 -14.73
C THR A 1034 17.60 18.98 -14.07
N LEU A 1035 16.43 18.37 -13.96
CA LEU A 1035 16.29 17.03 -13.38
C LEU A 1035 17.12 16.04 -14.20
N ALA A 1036 17.94 15.23 -13.51
CA ALA A 1036 18.68 14.19 -14.20
C ALA A 1036 17.76 13.02 -14.58
N GLU A 1037 18.04 12.45 -15.74
CA GLU A 1037 17.51 11.14 -16.11
C GLU A 1037 18.27 10.08 -15.29
N VAL A 1038 17.60 9.50 -14.29
CA VAL A 1038 18.18 8.46 -13.43
C VAL A 1038 17.69 7.11 -13.91
N THR A 1039 18.59 6.12 -13.95
CA THR A 1039 18.24 4.74 -14.24
C THR A 1039 17.12 4.27 -13.28
N PRO A 1040 15.96 3.81 -13.78
CA PRO A 1040 14.90 3.30 -12.94
C PRO A 1040 15.39 2.17 -12.03
N GLY A 1041 14.96 2.24 -10.78
CA GLY A 1041 15.37 1.39 -9.67
C GLY A 1041 14.24 1.19 -8.66
N PRO A 1042 14.42 0.35 -7.62
CA PRO A 1042 13.44 0.20 -6.54
C PRO A 1042 13.04 1.54 -5.89
N GLY A 1043 14.03 2.43 -5.62
CA GLY A 1043 13.77 3.76 -5.07
C GLY A 1043 12.91 4.66 -5.96
N ALA A 1044 13.08 4.56 -7.29
CA ALA A 1044 12.24 5.30 -8.25
C ALA A 1044 10.79 4.79 -8.25
N ARG A 1045 10.60 3.47 -8.15
CA ARG A 1045 9.26 2.85 -8.05
C ARG A 1045 8.55 3.24 -6.76
N LEU A 1046 9.26 3.18 -5.63
CA LEU A 1046 8.74 3.62 -4.33
C LEU A 1046 8.38 5.11 -4.35
N PHE A 1047 9.24 5.97 -4.89
CA PHE A 1047 8.94 7.39 -5.04
C PHE A 1047 7.69 7.61 -5.90
N ARG A 1048 7.55 6.90 -7.02
CA ARG A 1048 6.37 7.00 -7.89
C ARG A 1048 5.08 6.57 -7.18
N GLY A 1049 5.13 5.50 -6.40
CA GLY A 1049 3.99 4.99 -5.64
C GLY A 1049 3.62 5.85 -4.42
N ALA A 1050 4.60 6.37 -3.69
CA ALA A 1050 4.40 7.00 -2.38
C ALA A 1050 4.45 8.54 -2.41
N CYS A 1051 5.27 9.14 -3.28
CA CYS A 1051 5.65 10.54 -3.19
C CYS A 1051 5.23 11.38 -4.41
N ALA A 1052 5.26 10.80 -5.61
CA ALA A 1052 5.10 11.54 -6.87
C ALA A 1052 3.73 12.21 -7.02
N SER A 1053 2.66 11.67 -6.41
CA SER A 1053 1.32 12.28 -6.43
C SER A 1053 1.28 13.69 -5.85
N CYS A 1054 2.18 14.00 -4.92
CA CYS A 1054 2.32 15.33 -4.30
C CYS A 1054 3.53 16.12 -4.83
N HIS A 1055 4.56 15.44 -5.34
CA HIS A 1055 5.85 16.04 -5.68
C HIS A 1055 6.14 16.17 -7.19
N GLU A 1056 5.44 15.42 -8.04
CA GLU A 1056 5.52 15.57 -9.49
C GLU A 1056 4.31 16.36 -10.02
N PRO A 1057 4.42 17.04 -11.18
CA PRO A 1057 3.45 18.06 -11.62
C PRO A 1057 2.05 17.55 -12.04
N GLY A 1058 1.62 16.37 -11.58
CA GLY A 1058 0.38 15.72 -12.03
C GLY A 1058 -0.90 16.47 -11.71
N LEU A 1059 -0.89 17.37 -10.71
CA LEU A 1059 -2.01 18.24 -10.38
C LEU A 1059 -1.50 19.65 -10.10
N ALA A 1060 -1.60 20.54 -11.11
CA ALA A 1060 -1.46 21.97 -10.89
C ALA A 1060 -2.48 22.40 -9.82
N GLY A 1061 -2.00 22.86 -8.66
CA GLY A 1061 -2.86 23.31 -7.55
C GLY A 1061 -2.96 22.35 -6.34
N ALA A 1062 -2.21 21.25 -6.26
CA ALA A 1062 -2.12 20.47 -5.03
C ALA A 1062 -1.50 21.31 -3.88
N LEU A 1063 -2.30 21.65 -2.87
CA LEU A 1063 -1.89 22.42 -1.68
C LEU A 1063 -1.33 21.48 -0.59
N THR A 1064 -0.02 21.21 -0.61
CA THR A 1064 0.66 20.40 0.42
C THR A 1064 1.80 21.18 1.07
N ALA A 1065 2.15 20.84 2.32
CA ALA A 1065 3.28 21.42 3.06
C ALA A 1065 4.63 21.18 2.35
N ALA A 1066 4.63 20.22 1.43
CA ALA A 1066 5.75 19.78 0.62
C ALA A 1066 5.93 20.57 -0.71
N GLN A 1067 5.27 21.72 -0.89
CA GLN A 1067 5.35 22.61 -2.07
C GLN A 1067 6.73 23.24 -2.35
N VAL A 1068 7.79 22.72 -1.76
CA VAL A 1068 9.16 23.10 -2.07
C VAL A 1068 9.63 22.30 -3.28
N PRO A 1069 10.13 22.95 -4.36
CA PRO A 1069 10.77 22.23 -5.45
C PRO A 1069 11.84 21.29 -4.89
N LEU A 1070 11.71 19.98 -5.12
CA LEU A 1070 12.63 18.97 -4.55
C LEU A 1070 14.10 19.27 -4.89
N ALA A 1071 14.35 19.86 -6.06
CA ALA A 1071 15.68 20.31 -6.47
C ALA A 1071 16.31 21.37 -5.55
N ARG A 1072 15.51 22.07 -4.76
CA ARG A 1072 15.91 23.09 -3.76
C ARG A 1072 15.81 22.59 -2.31
N SER A 1073 15.37 21.35 -2.09
CA SER A 1073 15.19 20.79 -0.75
C SER A 1073 16.48 20.79 0.05
N ALA A 1074 16.42 21.31 1.28
CA ALA A 1074 17.56 21.31 2.20
C ALA A 1074 17.98 19.88 2.57
N ALA A 1075 17.00 18.99 2.74
CA ALA A 1075 17.22 17.60 3.13
C ALA A 1075 17.89 16.79 2.02
N ILE A 1076 17.47 16.95 0.76
CA ILE A 1076 18.09 16.28 -0.40
C ILE A 1076 19.52 16.79 -0.63
N ARG A 1077 19.76 18.07 -0.41
CA ARG A 1077 21.06 18.73 -0.62
C ARG A 1077 21.97 18.69 0.61
N ALA A 1078 21.55 18.04 1.70
CA ALA A 1078 22.38 17.86 2.88
C ALA A 1078 23.66 17.06 2.56
N PRO A 1079 24.72 17.17 3.39
CA PRO A 1079 25.95 16.40 3.20
C PRO A 1079 25.75 14.88 3.40
N THR A 1080 24.82 14.49 4.26
CA THR A 1080 24.52 13.08 4.60
C THR A 1080 23.03 12.79 4.43
N ARG A 1081 22.69 11.49 4.41
CA ARG A 1081 21.31 11.00 4.28
C ARG A 1081 20.46 11.15 5.55
N ALA A 1082 21.06 11.49 6.70
CA ALA A 1082 20.39 11.47 8.01
C ALA A 1082 19.12 12.35 8.07
N THR A 1083 19.21 13.55 7.49
CA THR A 1083 18.08 14.50 7.48
C THR A 1083 16.95 14.04 6.59
N LEU A 1084 17.28 13.49 5.42
CA LEU A 1084 16.26 12.98 4.50
C LEU A 1084 15.60 11.71 5.07
N ARG A 1085 16.36 10.84 5.75
CA ARG A 1085 15.81 9.71 6.51
C ARG A 1085 14.82 10.19 7.58
N SER A 1086 15.23 11.14 8.43
CA SER A 1086 14.38 11.66 9.50
C SER A 1086 13.10 12.31 8.93
N LEU A 1087 13.23 13.11 7.88
CA LEU A 1087 12.10 13.73 7.18
C LEU A 1087 11.14 12.69 6.60
N LEU A 1088 11.64 11.64 5.93
CA LEU A 1088 10.80 10.58 5.38
C LEU A 1088 10.12 9.77 6.48
N ARG A 1089 10.80 9.51 7.61
CA ARG A 1089 10.25 8.76 8.74
C ARG A 1089 9.17 9.54 9.49
N GLU A 1090 9.37 10.83 9.69
CA GLU A 1090 8.53 11.68 10.55
C GLU A 1090 7.44 12.45 9.78
N GLY A 1091 7.60 12.63 8.46
CA GLY A 1091 6.71 13.48 7.66
C GLY A 1091 6.92 14.97 7.93
N ILE A 1092 5.98 15.79 7.44
CA ILE A 1092 5.97 17.25 7.66
C ILE A 1092 4.54 17.69 7.96
N THR A 1093 4.30 18.18 9.17
CA THR A 1093 3.04 18.86 9.50
C THR A 1093 3.01 20.26 8.89
N ALA A 1094 1.88 20.62 8.30
CA ALA A 1094 1.66 21.95 7.74
C ALA A 1094 1.87 23.04 8.80
N PRO A 1095 2.70 24.06 8.52
CA PRO A 1095 2.91 25.16 9.46
C PRO A 1095 1.66 26.04 9.68
N LEU A 1096 1.41 26.41 10.95
CA LEU A 1096 0.63 27.58 11.43
C LEU A 1096 -0.60 28.01 10.58
N GLU A 1097 -1.75 27.36 10.75
CA GLU A 1097 -3.06 27.68 10.12
C GLU A 1097 -3.09 27.78 8.59
N LEU A 1098 -1.98 27.49 7.90
CA LEU A 1098 -1.95 27.49 6.44
C LEU A 1098 -2.83 26.35 5.91
N PRO A 1099 -3.63 26.58 4.84
CA PRO A 1099 -4.49 25.56 4.23
C PRO A 1099 -3.68 24.56 3.36
N LEU A 1100 -2.61 24.01 3.93
CA LEU A 1100 -1.72 23.03 3.30
C LEU A 1100 -1.98 21.65 3.92
N ARG A 1101 -1.93 20.60 3.12
CA ARG A 1101 -1.96 19.21 3.62
C ARG A 1101 -0.59 18.77 4.13
N ASP A 1102 -0.57 18.01 5.22
CA ASP A 1102 0.65 17.40 5.75
C ASP A 1102 1.32 16.48 4.71
N MET A 1103 2.65 16.38 4.79
CA MET A 1103 3.39 15.28 4.18
C MET A 1103 3.34 14.07 5.13
N PRO A 1104 2.87 12.90 4.67
CA PRO A 1104 2.75 11.72 5.51
C PRO A 1104 4.12 11.22 6.00
N ALA A 1105 4.11 10.60 7.18
CA ALA A 1105 5.23 9.89 7.76
C ALA A 1105 5.31 8.46 7.21
N PHE A 1106 6.50 7.98 6.83
CA PHE A 1106 6.72 6.63 6.30
C PHE A 1106 7.47 5.70 7.25
N GLY A 1107 7.81 6.15 8.48
CA GLY A 1107 8.64 5.40 9.41
C GLY A 1107 8.05 4.07 9.90
N GLU A 1108 6.72 3.94 9.85
CA GLU A 1108 5.99 2.71 10.20
C GLU A 1108 5.58 1.90 8.95
N GLU A 1109 5.73 2.47 7.75
CA GLU A 1109 5.30 1.86 6.48
C GLU A 1109 6.46 1.27 5.68
N LEU A 1110 7.60 1.96 5.63
CA LEU A 1110 8.76 1.61 4.83
C LEU A 1110 9.92 1.19 5.73
N SER A 1111 10.63 0.13 5.34
CA SER A 1111 11.89 -0.26 5.98
C SER A 1111 12.98 0.80 5.78
N ASP A 1112 13.97 0.82 6.68
CA ASP A 1112 15.11 1.74 6.57
C ASP A 1112 15.83 1.60 5.20
N HIS A 1113 15.92 0.38 4.67
CA HIS A 1113 16.48 0.12 3.35
C HIS A 1113 15.65 0.74 2.21
N GLN A 1114 14.32 0.67 2.28
CA GLN A 1114 13.45 1.34 1.29
C GLN A 1114 13.56 2.86 1.38
N ILE A 1115 13.64 3.41 2.60
CA ILE A 1115 13.86 4.85 2.83
C ILE A 1115 15.19 5.29 2.22
N ASP A 1116 16.25 4.49 2.36
CA ASP A 1116 17.54 4.74 1.72
C ASP A 1116 17.46 4.73 0.19
N GLN A 1117 16.77 3.74 -0.38
CA GLN A 1117 16.59 3.66 -1.83
C GLN A 1117 15.86 4.90 -2.38
N ILE A 1118 14.85 5.41 -1.67
CA ILE A 1118 14.17 6.67 -2.02
C ILE A 1118 15.15 7.84 -1.89
N ALA A 1119 15.90 7.92 -0.80
CA ALA A 1119 16.86 9.00 -0.55
C ALA A 1119 17.93 9.09 -1.65
N ASP A 1120 18.50 7.95 -2.04
CA ASP A 1120 19.52 7.87 -3.09
C ASP A 1120 18.95 8.24 -4.46
N PHE A 1121 17.72 7.79 -4.77
CA PHE A 1121 17.01 8.20 -5.99
C PHE A 1121 16.77 9.72 -6.02
N LEU A 1122 16.26 10.28 -4.92
CA LEU A 1122 16.00 11.71 -4.80
C LEU A 1122 17.27 12.54 -5.00
N ARG A 1123 18.39 12.11 -4.40
CA ARG A 1123 19.70 12.75 -4.56
C ARG A 1123 20.15 12.73 -6.02
N ALA A 1124 20.10 11.56 -6.67
CA ALA A 1124 20.54 11.41 -8.05
C ALA A 1124 19.68 12.23 -9.03
N ARG A 1125 18.37 12.30 -8.83
CA ARG A 1125 17.44 12.96 -9.75
C ARG A 1125 17.36 14.47 -9.55
N TYR A 1126 17.26 14.91 -8.30
CA TYR A 1126 16.94 16.30 -7.95
C TYR A 1126 18.17 17.12 -7.52
N ALA A 1127 19.30 16.49 -7.22
CA ALA A 1127 20.56 17.18 -6.94
C ALA A 1127 21.75 16.54 -7.70
N PRO A 1128 21.68 16.45 -9.04
CA PRO A 1128 22.70 15.77 -9.85
C PRO A 1128 24.04 16.50 -9.88
N ASP A 1129 24.07 17.77 -9.47
CA ASP A 1129 25.30 18.55 -9.31
C ASP A 1129 26.11 18.17 -8.06
N LEU A 1130 25.56 17.31 -7.19
CA LEU A 1130 26.20 16.83 -5.99
C LEU A 1130 26.56 15.34 -6.11
N LYS A 1131 27.61 14.92 -5.38
CA LYS A 1131 27.95 13.50 -5.27
C LYS A 1131 26.80 12.70 -4.63
N PRO A 1132 26.69 11.39 -4.94
CA PRO A 1132 25.85 10.47 -4.17
C PRO A 1132 26.10 10.61 -2.67
N PHE A 1133 25.12 10.24 -1.85
CA PHE A 1133 25.34 10.21 -0.41
C PHE A 1133 26.48 9.24 -0.09
N PRO A 1134 27.36 9.56 0.89
CA PRO A 1134 28.36 8.61 1.33
C PRO A 1134 27.68 7.36 1.90
N ASP A 1135 28.29 6.19 1.68
CA ASP A 1135 27.90 4.95 2.33
C ASP A 1135 28.21 5.11 3.84
N SER A 1136 27.18 4.89 4.66
CA SER A 1136 27.24 5.09 6.12
C SER A 1136 27.81 3.90 6.86
#